data_AF-A0A378PH00-F1
#
_entry.id   AF-A0A378PH00-F1
#
_cell.length_a   1.000
_cell.length_b   1.000
_cell.length_c   1.000
_cell.angle_alpha   90.00
_cell.angle_beta   90.00
_cell.angle_gamma   90.00
#
_symmetry.space_group_name_H-M   'P 1'
#
loop_
_entity.id
_entity.type
_entity.pdbx_description
1 polymer ?
#
loop_
_entity_poly.entity_id
_entity_poly.type
_entity_poly.pdbx_seq_one_letter_code
_entity_poly.pdbx_strand_id
1 'polypeptide(L)'
;MGVSFLPSKFADDSEMCQAVNEFYRHYADVFAKVQSLFDGFDDHQKDGIYVEHKNLNELSKQAFGDFALLGRVLDGYYVDVVNPEFNDKFAKAKTDNTKAKLTKEKDKFIKGVHSLASLEQAIEHYTARHDDESVQAGKLGQYFKHGLAGVDNPIQKIHNNHSTIKGFLERERPAGERALPKIKSDKSPEIRQLKELLDNALNVVHFTKLLTTKTTLDNQDGNFYGEFGVLYDELAKTPTLYNKVRDYLSQKPFSTEKYKLNFGNPTLLNGWDLNKEKDNFGVILQKDGCYYLALLDKAHKKVFDNAPNTGKNVYQKMIYKLLPGPNKMLPKVFFAKSNLDYYNPSAELLDKYAQGTHKKGDNFNLKDCHALIDFFKAGINKHPEWQHFGFKFSPTSSYQDLSDFYREVEPQGYQVKFVDINADYIDELVEQGQLYLFQIYNKDFSPKAHGKPNLHTLYFKALFSEDNLANPIYKLNGEAQIFYRKASLDMNETTIHCAGEVLENKNPDNPKKRQFVYDIIKDKRYTQDKFMLHVPITMNFGVQGMTIKEFNKKVNQSIQQYDEVNVIGIDRGERHLLYLTVINSKGEILEQRSLNDITTASVNGTQMTTPYHKILDKREIERLNARVGWGEIETIKELKSGYLSHVVHQISQLMLKYNAIVVLEDLNFGFKRGRFKVEKQIYQNFENALIKKLNHLVLKDKADDEIGSYKNALQLTNNFTDLKSIGKQTGFLFYVPAWNTSKIDPETGFVDLLKPRYENIAQSQAFFGKFDKICYNADRGYFEFHIDYAKFTDKAKNSRQIWKICSHGDKRYVYDKTANQNKGATIGVNVNDELKSLFTRYHINDKQPNLVMDICQNNDKEFHKLLMYLLKTLLALRYSNASSDEDFILSPVANDEGVFFNSALADDTQPQNADANGAYHIALKGLWVLEQIKNSDDLNKVKLAIDNQTWLNFAQNR
;
A
#
# COMPACT_ATOMS: atom_id res chain seq x y z
N MET A 1 23.60 29.62 25.03
CA MET A 1 23.02 28.39 25.59
C MET A 1 22.16 27.77 24.50
N GLY A 2 22.59 26.65 23.93
CA GLY A 2 21.78 25.94 22.93
C GLY A 2 20.51 25.40 23.57
N VAL A 3 19.40 25.38 22.82
CA VAL A 3 18.14 24.77 23.25
C VAL A 3 18.45 23.40 23.87
N SER A 4 18.21 23.30 25.17
CA SER A 4 18.36 22.11 26.00
C SER A 4 17.76 20.89 25.31
N PHE A 5 18.29 19.70 25.61
CA PHE A 5 17.76 18.41 25.16
C PHE A 5 16.22 18.40 25.15
N LEU A 6 15.61 18.44 23.95
CA LEU A 6 14.18 18.28 23.80
C LEU A 6 13.87 16.77 23.79
N PRO A 7 13.15 16.21 24.77
CA PRO A 7 12.81 14.79 24.80
C PRO A 7 12.00 14.37 23.57
N SER A 8 11.99 13.08 23.24
CA SER A 8 11.38 12.59 21.99
C SER A 8 9.88 12.85 21.87
N LYS A 9 9.18 13.04 23.00
CA LYS A 9 7.75 13.27 23.10
C LYS A 9 7.43 14.04 24.39
N PHE A 10 6.48 14.98 24.34
CA PHE A 10 5.96 15.64 25.54
C PHE A 10 5.14 14.66 26.40
N ALA A 11 5.40 14.65 27.71
CA ALA A 11 4.71 13.84 28.70
C ALA A 11 3.34 14.43 29.06
N ASP A 12 3.25 15.76 29.15
CA ASP A 12 2.04 16.48 29.52
C ASP A 12 1.94 17.87 28.88
N ASP A 13 0.83 18.57 29.16
CA ASP A 13 0.54 19.89 28.60
C ASP A 13 1.48 20.98 29.12
N SER A 14 1.99 20.84 30.35
CA SER A 14 2.88 21.82 30.97
C SER A 14 4.25 21.82 30.30
N GLU A 15 4.80 20.63 30.03
CA GLU A 15 6.05 20.47 29.29
C GLU A 15 5.96 21.07 27.88
N MET A 16 4.84 20.85 27.18
CA MET A 16 4.58 21.42 25.87
C MET A 16 4.50 22.96 25.91
N CYS A 17 3.73 23.51 26.86
CA CYS A 17 3.58 24.96 27.03
C CYS A 17 4.92 25.64 27.35
N GLN A 18 5.72 25.03 28.23
CA GLN A 18 7.05 25.51 28.59
C GLN A 18 7.98 25.54 27.36
N ALA A 19 8.05 24.44 26.60
CA ALA A 19 8.90 24.36 25.41
C ALA A 19 8.53 25.42 24.35
N VAL A 20 7.24 25.72 24.17
CA VAL A 20 6.78 26.78 23.26
C VAL A 20 7.16 28.16 23.77
N ASN A 21 7.02 28.42 25.07
CA ASN A 21 7.36 29.71 25.64
C ASN A 21 8.89 29.97 25.61
N GLU A 22 9.69 28.95 25.91
CA GLU A 22 11.16 28.99 25.78
C GLU A 22 11.60 29.23 24.34
N PHE A 23 10.95 28.56 23.37
CA PHE A 23 11.17 28.81 21.95
C PHE A 23 10.91 30.27 21.59
N TYR A 24 9.75 30.83 21.96
CA TYR A 24 9.46 32.22 21.64
C TYR A 24 10.49 33.19 22.24
N ARG A 25 10.86 32.99 23.51
CA ARG A 25 11.84 33.85 24.21
C ARG A 25 13.22 33.82 23.54
N HIS A 26 13.67 32.66 23.07
CA HIS A 26 14.96 32.52 22.37
C HIS A 26 14.90 33.05 20.93
N TYR A 27 13.83 32.73 20.20
CA TYR A 27 13.72 33.03 18.77
C TYR A 27 13.24 34.44 18.46
N ALA A 28 12.68 35.20 19.42
CA ALA A 28 12.28 36.58 19.19
C ALA A 28 13.43 37.46 18.68
N ASP A 29 14.63 37.35 19.27
CA ASP A 29 15.84 38.05 18.81
C ASP A 29 16.32 37.53 17.44
N VAL A 30 16.27 36.22 17.22
CA VAL A 30 16.63 35.61 15.93
C VAL A 30 15.73 36.12 14.81
N PHE A 31 14.41 36.18 15.04
CA PHE A 31 13.46 36.70 14.07
C PHE A 31 13.71 38.18 13.76
N ALA A 32 13.98 39.01 14.77
CA ALA A 32 14.30 40.42 14.57
C ALA A 32 15.56 40.61 13.70
N LYS A 33 16.62 39.83 13.92
CA LYS A 33 17.84 39.84 13.11
C LYS A 33 17.60 39.37 11.68
N VAL A 34 16.82 38.30 11.50
CA VAL A 34 16.42 37.83 10.17
C VAL A 34 15.63 38.91 9.44
N GLN A 35 14.68 39.58 10.11
CA GLN A 35 13.95 40.68 9.50
C GLN A 35 14.89 41.80 9.06
N SER A 36 15.80 42.23 9.94
CA SER A 36 16.79 43.27 9.62
C SER A 36 17.66 42.92 8.42
N LEU A 37 18.10 41.66 8.30
CA LEU A 37 18.91 41.16 7.18
C LEU A 37 18.16 41.27 5.84
N PHE A 38 16.85 40.97 5.82
CA PHE A 38 16.04 41.05 4.60
C PHE A 38 15.47 42.46 4.33
N ASP A 39 15.31 43.30 5.35
CA ASP A 39 14.98 44.72 5.16
C ASP A 39 16.13 45.45 4.43
N GLY A 40 17.38 45.08 4.74
CA GLY A 40 18.61 45.52 4.06
C GLY A 40 18.99 44.71 2.81
N PHE A 41 18.07 43.93 2.23
CA PHE A 41 18.43 42.96 1.16
C PHE A 41 19.06 43.59 -0.08
N ASP A 42 18.73 44.85 -0.40
CA ASP A 42 19.30 45.56 -1.56
C ASP A 42 20.74 46.03 -1.33
N ASP A 43 21.24 46.03 -0.09
CA ASP A 43 22.62 46.43 0.24
C ASP A 43 23.63 45.31 -0.11
N HIS A 44 23.15 44.10 -0.43
CA HIS A 44 23.94 42.93 -0.75
C HIS A 44 24.13 42.70 -2.27
N GLN A 45 25.23 42.05 -2.65
CA GLN A 45 25.55 41.78 -4.06
C GLN A 45 24.77 40.56 -4.56
N LYS A 46 23.74 40.81 -5.39
CA LYS A 46 22.83 39.77 -5.94
C LYS A 46 23.52 38.71 -6.81
N ASP A 47 24.72 38.99 -7.32
CA ASP A 47 25.54 37.99 -8.04
C ASP A 47 26.21 36.98 -7.08
N GLY A 48 26.35 37.34 -5.81
CA GLY A 48 26.90 36.49 -4.76
C GLY A 48 25.86 35.79 -3.89
N ILE A 49 24.56 35.93 -4.19
CA ILE A 49 23.45 35.24 -3.50
C ILE A 49 22.86 34.18 -4.41
N TYR A 50 22.74 32.94 -3.92
CA TYR A 50 22.47 31.77 -4.76
C TYR A 50 21.19 31.00 -4.39
N VAL A 51 20.61 30.37 -5.41
CA VAL A 51 19.48 29.45 -5.31
C VAL A 51 19.87 28.10 -5.89
N GLU A 52 19.78 27.04 -5.06
CA GLU A 52 19.97 25.67 -5.52
C GLU A 52 18.72 25.14 -6.25
N HIS A 53 18.91 24.23 -7.22
CA HIS A 53 17.81 23.60 -7.97
C HIS A 53 16.68 23.04 -7.10
N LYS A 54 17.00 22.47 -5.94
CA LYS A 54 16.01 21.90 -5.00
C LYS A 54 14.98 22.94 -4.50
N ASN A 55 15.35 24.23 -4.51
CA ASN A 55 14.53 25.35 -4.07
C ASN A 55 13.90 26.13 -5.25
N LEU A 56 14.38 25.89 -6.48
CA LEU A 56 14.01 26.68 -7.66
C LEU A 56 12.50 26.63 -7.96
N ASN A 57 11.89 25.44 -7.93
CA ASN A 57 10.46 25.30 -8.21
C ASN A 57 9.60 25.98 -7.14
N GLU A 58 10.03 25.94 -5.88
CA GLU A 58 9.32 26.58 -4.78
C GLU A 58 9.44 28.11 -4.90
N LEU A 59 10.64 28.63 -5.16
CA LEU A 59 10.84 30.06 -5.44
C LEU A 59 9.99 30.52 -6.64
N SER A 60 9.97 29.74 -7.71
CA SER A 60 9.15 29.99 -8.90
C SER A 60 7.67 30.09 -8.54
N LYS A 61 7.17 29.19 -7.69
CA LYS A 61 5.78 29.22 -7.23
C LYS A 61 5.47 30.41 -6.33
N GLN A 62 6.34 30.72 -5.37
CA GLN A 62 6.11 31.78 -4.39
C GLN A 62 6.21 33.17 -5.03
N ALA A 63 7.20 33.38 -5.91
CA ALA A 63 7.40 34.68 -6.56
C ALA A 63 6.44 34.91 -7.75
N PHE A 64 6.13 33.87 -8.55
CA PHE A 64 5.41 34.04 -9.82
C PHE A 64 4.10 33.23 -9.95
N GLY A 65 3.78 32.35 -9.00
CA GLY A 65 2.56 31.54 -9.06
C GLY A 65 2.65 30.28 -9.92
N ASP A 66 3.76 30.01 -10.63
CA ASP A 66 3.98 28.81 -11.46
C ASP A 66 5.24 28.04 -11.02
N PHE A 67 5.10 26.77 -10.63
CA PHE A 67 6.20 25.89 -10.20
C PHE A 67 7.26 25.63 -11.28
N ALA A 68 6.88 25.68 -12.56
CA ALA A 68 7.76 25.31 -13.67
C ALA A 68 8.34 26.52 -14.41
N LEU A 69 7.92 27.74 -14.08
CA LEU A 69 8.32 28.95 -14.82
C LEU A 69 9.83 29.13 -14.84
N LEU A 70 10.51 29.20 -13.69
CA LEU A 70 11.96 29.40 -13.66
C LEU A 70 12.73 28.28 -14.36
N GLY A 71 12.21 27.04 -14.32
CA GLY A 71 12.77 25.92 -15.09
C GLY A 71 12.64 26.12 -16.61
N ARG A 72 11.49 26.61 -17.08
CA ARG A 72 11.28 26.96 -18.51
C ARG A 72 12.15 28.14 -18.94
N VAL A 73 12.26 29.16 -18.08
CA VAL A 73 13.09 30.34 -18.30
C VAL A 73 14.56 29.94 -18.46
N LEU A 74 15.09 29.10 -17.56
CA LEU A 74 16.45 28.58 -17.67
C LEU A 74 16.66 27.66 -18.87
N ASP A 75 15.66 26.85 -19.25
CA ASP A 75 15.72 26.00 -20.44
C ASP A 75 15.84 26.85 -21.71
N GLY A 76 15.00 27.88 -21.85
CA GLY A 76 15.06 28.82 -22.96
C GLY A 76 16.37 29.61 -22.99
N TYR A 77 16.79 30.14 -21.83
CA TYR A 77 18.06 30.86 -21.70
C TYR A 77 19.27 29.99 -22.05
N TYR A 78 19.25 28.71 -21.68
CA TYR A 78 20.32 27.78 -22.05
C TYR A 78 20.41 27.61 -23.57
N VAL A 79 19.26 27.42 -24.23
CA VAL A 79 19.21 27.19 -25.68
C VAL A 79 19.54 28.45 -26.46
N ASP A 80 19.12 29.62 -25.99
CA ASP A 80 19.26 30.87 -26.75
C ASP A 80 20.58 31.60 -26.48
N VAL A 81 21.14 31.46 -25.27
CA VAL A 81 22.27 32.28 -24.80
C VAL A 81 23.47 31.42 -24.41
N VAL A 82 23.27 30.38 -23.59
CA VAL A 82 24.39 29.59 -23.06
C VAL A 82 24.98 28.63 -24.11
N ASN A 83 24.12 28.03 -24.93
CA ASN A 83 24.51 27.13 -26.01
C ASN A 83 23.55 27.31 -27.22
N PRO A 84 23.70 28.40 -28.00
CA PRO A 84 22.88 28.70 -29.17
C PRO A 84 22.83 27.59 -30.21
N GLU A 85 23.90 26.78 -30.29
CA GLU A 85 24.02 25.65 -31.22
C GLU A 85 23.39 24.36 -30.68
N PHE A 86 22.77 24.37 -29.50
CA PHE A 86 22.23 23.17 -28.87
C PHE A 86 21.23 22.45 -29.77
N ASN A 87 20.25 23.18 -30.31
CA ASN A 87 19.20 22.60 -31.16
C ASN A 87 19.79 21.95 -32.43
N ASP A 88 20.77 22.62 -33.05
CA ASP A 88 21.46 22.11 -34.24
C ASP A 88 22.29 20.87 -33.94
N LYS A 89 23.04 20.88 -32.82
CA LYS A 89 23.82 19.71 -32.34
C LYS A 89 22.91 18.55 -31.97
N PHE A 90 21.76 18.83 -31.35
CA PHE A 90 20.80 17.82 -30.94
C PHE A 90 20.09 17.18 -32.15
N ALA A 91 19.74 17.98 -33.16
CA ALA A 91 19.14 17.50 -34.41
C ALA A 91 20.12 16.67 -35.25
N LYS A 92 21.41 17.05 -35.29
CA LYS A 92 22.46 16.35 -36.05
C LYS A 92 23.00 15.09 -35.35
N ALA A 93 22.62 14.82 -34.10
CA ALA A 93 23.10 13.68 -33.33
C ALA A 93 22.55 12.34 -33.87
N LYS A 94 23.45 11.47 -34.35
CA LYS A 94 23.11 10.18 -34.99
C LYS A 94 22.87 9.02 -34.02
N THR A 95 23.24 9.14 -32.75
CA THR A 95 23.08 8.07 -31.75
C THR A 95 22.36 8.56 -30.50
N ASP A 96 21.61 7.65 -29.86
CA ASP A 96 20.91 7.93 -28.60
C ASP A 96 21.87 8.32 -27.47
N ASN A 97 23.10 7.79 -27.47
CA ASN A 97 24.12 8.17 -26.49
C ASN A 97 24.56 9.63 -26.64
N THR A 98 24.72 10.13 -27.86
CA THR A 98 25.08 11.53 -28.11
C THR A 98 23.96 12.48 -27.70
N LYS A 99 22.71 12.13 -28.03
CA LYS A 99 21.52 12.89 -27.58
C LYS A 99 21.42 12.91 -26.07
N ALA A 100 21.59 11.75 -25.42
CA ALA A 100 21.59 11.65 -23.97
C ALA A 100 22.68 12.50 -23.30
N LYS A 101 23.88 12.60 -23.91
CA LYS A 101 24.95 13.47 -23.41
C LYS A 101 24.58 14.95 -23.48
N LEU A 102 24.07 15.41 -24.63
CA LEU A 102 23.62 16.80 -24.80
C LEU A 102 22.47 17.15 -23.84
N THR A 103 21.47 16.26 -23.71
CA THR A 103 20.40 16.44 -22.72
C THR A 103 20.96 16.49 -21.30
N LYS A 104 21.96 15.65 -20.96
CA LYS A 104 22.60 15.65 -19.64
C LYS A 104 23.35 16.95 -19.34
N GLU A 105 23.98 17.57 -20.35
CA GLU A 105 24.67 18.86 -20.19
C GLU A 105 23.68 20.01 -19.97
N LYS A 106 22.58 20.04 -20.75
CA LYS A 106 21.48 20.99 -20.52
C LYS A 106 20.84 20.81 -19.15
N ASP A 107 20.52 19.56 -18.79
CA ASP A 107 19.99 19.21 -17.47
C ASP A 107 20.94 19.64 -16.35
N LYS A 108 22.26 19.52 -16.54
CA LYS A 108 23.25 19.95 -15.55
C LYS A 108 23.22 21.46 -15.34
N PHE A 109 23.00 22.25 -16.39
CA PHE A 109 22.82 23.70 -16.26
C PHE A 109 21.53 24.03 -15.52
N ILE A 110 20.38 23.53 -15.99
CA ILE A 110 19.05 23.83 -15.40
C ILE A 110 18.94 23.35 -13.94
N LYS A 111 19.60 22.23 -13.62
CA LYS A 111 19.67 21.66 -12.27
C LYS A 111 20.87 22.16 -11.47
N GLY A 112 21.57 23.18 -11.96
CA GLY A 112 22.71 23.81 -11.33
C GLY A 112 22.31 24.71 -10.16
N VAL A 113 23.31 25.43 -9.65
CA VAL A 113 23.14 26.51 -8.67
C VAL A 113 23.26 27.83 -9.42
N HIS A 114 22.29 28.72 -9.24
CA HIS A 114 22.21 29.98 -9.98
C HIS A 114 22.24 31.16 -9.01
N SER A 115 23.00 32.21 -9.34
CA SER A 115 22.92 33.48 -8.59
C SER A 115 21.59 34.16 -8.88
N LEU A 116 21.08 34.98 -7.95
CA LEU A 116 19.88 35.76 -8.18
C LEU A 116 20.04 36.68 -9.41
N ALA A 117 21.23 37.27 -9.60
CA ALA A 117 21.53 38.05 -10.79
C ALA A 117 21.40 37.23 -12.08
N SER A 118 21.93 36.01 -12.12
CA SER A 118 21.81 35.13 -13.31
C SER A 118 20.37 34.69 -13.61
N LEU A 119 19.55 34.51 -12.56
CA LEU A 119 18.13 34.20 -12.71
C LEU A 119 17.36 35.40 -13.27
N GLU A 120 17.64 36.61 -12.77
CA GLU A 120 17.02 37.84 -13.26
C GLU A 120 17.40 38.11 -14.72
N GLN A 121 18.64 37.87 -15.12
CA GLN A 121 19.06 37.94 -16.54
C GLN A 121 18.29 36.96 -17.43
N ALA A 122 18.08 35.72 -16.96
CA ALA A 122 17.30 34.74 -17.70
C ALA A 122 15.82 35.17 -17.80
N ILE A 123 15.26 35.77 -16.74
CA ILE A 123 13.90 36.32 -16.73
C ILE A 123 13.77 37.50 -17.71
N GLU A 124 14.72 38.44 -17.70
CA GLU A 124 14.76 39.56 -18.65
C GLU A 124 14.74 39.08 -20.10
N HIS A 125 15.59 38.09 -20.42
CA HIS A 125 15.64 37.48 -21.75
C HIS A 125 14.32 36.81 -22.14
N TYR A 126 13.65 36.18 -21.18
CA TYR A 126 12.33 35.58 -21.37
C TYR A 126 11.25 36.64 -21.65
N THR A 127 11.17 37.68 -20.83
CA THR A 127 10.19 38.77 -20.96
C THR A 127 10.37 39.59 -22.23
N ALA A 128 11.59 39.70 -22.76
CA ALA A 128 11.84 40.37 -24.03
C ALA A 128 11.27 39.63 -25.24
N ARG A 129 10.93 38.34 -25.10
CA ARG A 129 10.48 37.44 -26.19
C ARG A 129 9.06 36.92 -26.02
N HIS A 130 8.46 37.15 -24.86
CA HIS A 130 7.15 36.65 -24.50
C HIS A 130 6.34 37.79 -23.89
N ASP A 131 5.11 37.97 -24.36
CA ASP A 131 4.17 38.94 -23.81
C ASP A 131 3.44 38.29 -22.61
N ASP A 132 4.15 38.19 -21.48
CA ASP A 132 3.64 37.61 -20.22
C ASP A 132 3.76 38.63 -19.08
N GLU A 133 2.71 39.42 -18.87
CA GLU A 133 2.65 40.47 -17.83
C GLU A 133 2.83 39.93 -16.39
N SER A 134 2.68 38.62 -16.18
CA SER A 134 2.83 38.01 -14.84
C SER A 134 4.30 37.82 -14.43
N VAL A 135 5.23 37.97 -15.39
CA VAL A 135 6.67 37.78 -15.23
C VAL A 135 7.37 39.12 -15.47
N GLN A 136 8.12 39.59 -14.48
CA GLN A 136 8.82 40.87 -14.54
C GLN A 136 10.23 40.72 -13.97
N ALA A 137 11.19 41.39 -14.62
CA ALA A 137 12.55 41.51 -14.12
C ALA A 137 12.61 42.28 -12.79
N GLY A 138 13.52 41.90 -11.90
CA GLY A 138 13.68 42.47 -10.56
C GLY A 138 12.69 41.95 -9.52
N LYS A 139 11.75 41.09 -9.92
CA LYS A 139 10.70 40.54 -9.05
C LYS A 139 11.25 39.59 -7.98
N LEU A 140 12.35 38.89 -8.22
CA LEU A 140 12.99 38.05 -7.20
C LEU A 140 13.62 38.92 -6.10
N GLY A 141 14.29 40.00 -6.49
CA GLY A 141 14.83 40.98 -5.53
C GLY A 141 13.75 41.59 -4.66
N GLN A 142 12.64 42.03 -5.27
CA GLN A 142 11.48 42.56 -4.53
C GLN A 142 10.83 41.53 -3.62
N TYR A 143 10.70 40.28 -4.07
CA TYR A 143 10.16 39.19 -3.28
C TYR A 143 10.95 38.97 -1.98
N PHE A 144 12.29 38.94 -2.06
CA PHE A 144 13.12 38.76 -0.86
C PHE A 144 13.16 39.99 0.04
N LYS A 145 13.15 41.20 -0.53
CA LYS A 145 13.09 42.45 0.24
C LYS A 145 11.79 42.60 1.04
N HIS A 146 10.66 42.27 0.42
CA HIS A 146 9.35 42.52 1.02
C HIS A 146 8.72 41.29 1.69
N GLY A 147 9.32 40.11 1.56
CA GLY A 147 8.76 38.85 2.06
C GLY A 147 8.59 38.78 3.59
N LEU A 148 9.33 39.62 4.34
CA LEU A 148 9.22 39.74 5.80
C LEU A 148 8.80 41.17 6.24
N ALA A 149 8.19 41.94 5.34
CA ALA A 149 7.74 43.31 5.60
C ALA A 149 6.22 43.47 5.48
N GLY A 150 5.69 44.61 5.91
CA GLY A 150 4.28 44.99 5.74
C GLY A 150 3.29 44.31 6.69
N VAL A 151 1.99 44.50 6.41
CA VAL A 151 0.86 44.05 7.26
C VAL A 151 0.78 42.52 7.37
N ASP A 152 1.27 41.81 6.35
CA ASP A 152 1.26 40.35 6.29
C ASP A 152 2.54 39.68 6.84
N ASN A 153 3.46 40.46 7.43
CA ASN A 153 4.72 39.98 7.98
C ASN A 153 4.51 38.80 8.96
N PRO A 154 5.05 37.59 8.67
CA PRO A 154 4.91 36.43 9.54
C PRO A 154 5.54 36.66 10.93
N ILE A 155 6.60 37.46 11.06
CA ILE A 155 7.27 37.73 12.34
C ILE A 155 6.37 38.54 13.28
N GLN A 156 5.71 39.59 12.75
CA GLN A 156 4.74 40.35 13.54
C GLN A 156 3.56 39.47 14.01
N LYS A 157 3.11 38.56 13.14
CA LYS A 157 2.06 37.59 13.48
C LYS A 157 2.51 36.68 14.64
N ILE A 158 3.74 36.16 14.63
CA ILE A 158 4.31 35.37 15.74
C ILE A 158 4.20 36.12 17.08
N HIS A 159 4.60 37.40 17.12
CA HIS A 159 4.54 38.23 18.33
C HIS A 159 3.10 38.46 18.82
N ASN A 160 2.17 38.72 17.90
CA ASN A 160 0.76 38.93 18.21
C ASN A 160 0.09 37.64 18.75
N ASN A 161 0.35 36.50 18.09
CA ASN A 161 -0.17 35.20 18.51
C ASN A 161 0.39 34.81 19.90
N HIS A 162 1.69 35.00 20.17
CA HIS A 162 2.28 34.72 21.49
C HIS A 162 1.65 35.57 22.58
N SER A 163 1.51 36.87 22.35
CA SER A 163 0.90 37.81 23.31
C SER A 163 -0.52 37.38 23.69
N THR A 164 -1.28 36.86 22.71
CA THR A 164 -2.65 36.37 22.90
C THR A 164 -2.70 35.10 23.77
N ILE A 165 -1.74 34.19 23.62
CA ILE A 165 -1.73 32.90 24.35
C ILE A 165 -0.82 32.88 25.58
N LYS A 166 -0.17 34.00 25.92
CA LYS A 166 0.80 34.07 27.02
C LYS A 166 0.22 33.55 28.35
N GLY A 167 -1.02 33.95 28.68
CA GLY A 167 -1.69 33.48 29.90
C GLY A 167 -1.98 31.97 29.90
N PHE A 168 -2.19 31.37 28.73
CA PHE A 168 -2.34 29.92 28.58
C PHE A 168 -0.99 29.19 28.75
N LEU A 169 0.10 29.75 28.18
CA LEU A 169 1.44 29.17 28.24
C LEU A 169 2.05 29.24 29.64
N GLU A 170 1.78 30.30 30.40
CA GLU A 170 2.42 30.58 31.71
C GLU A 170 1.61 30.09 32.92
N ARG A 171 0.43 29.52 32.72
CA ARG A 171 -0.44 29.05 33.81
C ARG A 171 0.17 27.84 34.53
N GLU A 172 0.39 27.96 35.84
CA GLU A 172 0.73 26.83 36.72
C GLU A 172 -0.45 25.84 36.83
N ARG A 173 -0.14 24.55 36.81
CA ARG A 173 -1.13 23.47 36.85
C ARG A 173 -0.73 22.41 37.89
N PRO A 174 -1.65 21.99 38.78
CA PRO A 174 -1.48 20.83 39.66
C PRO A 174 -1.14 19.56 38.88
N ALA A 175 -0.40 18.64 39.52
CA ALA A 175 -0.07 17.35 38.94
C ALA A 175 -1.35 16.57 38.55
N GLY A 176 -1.54 16.33 37.25
CA GLY A 176 -2.71 15.64 36.70
C GLY A 176 -3.81 16.54 36.14
N GLU A 177 -3.75 17.87 36.34
CA GLU A 177 -4.66 18.83 35.70
C GLU A 177 -4.23 19.09 34.25
N ARG A 178 -5.16 18.90 33.29
CA ARG A 178 -4.88 19.11 31.86
C ARG A 178 -5.22 20.54 31.45
N ALA A 179 -4.37 21.12 30.61
CA ALA A 179 -4.57 22.42 29.99
C ALA A 179 -5.60 22.38 28.86
N LEU A 180 -5.67 21.25 28.16
CA LEU A 180 -6.49 21.06 26.97
C LEU A 180 -7.52 19.93 27.17
N PRO A 181 -8.74 20.08 26.63
CA PRO A 181 -9.73 19.01 26.68
C PRO A 181 -9.22 17.76 25.94
N LYS A 182 -9.53 16.56 26.49
CA LYS A 182 -9.17 15.26 25.86
C LYS A 182 -9.75 15.12 24.44
N ILE A 183 -10.91 15.73 24.20
CA ILE A 183 -11.52 15.85 22.87
C ILE A 183 -10.99 17.16 22.26
N LYS A 184 -9.91 17.04 21.51
CA LYS A 184 -9.24 18.15 20.83
C LYS A 184 -9.98 18.47 19.53
N SER A 185 -10.99 19.31 19.63
CA SER A 185 -11.68 19.82 18.43
C SER A 185 -10.92 21.03 17.87
N ASP A 186 -10.99 21.23 16.55
CA ASP A 186 -10.50 22.42 15.83
C ASP A 186 -11.13 23.76 16.31
N LYS A 187 -11.99 23.71 17.34
CA LYS A 187 -12.69 24.86 17.92
C LYS A 187 -12.04 25.44 19.19
N SER A 188 -10.94 24.87 19.72
CA SER A 188 -10.21 25.51 20.81
C SER A 188 -9.47 26.75 20.28
N PRO A 189 -9.79 27.96 20.77
CA PRO A 189 -9.06 29.16 20.39
C PRO A 189 -7.57 29.06 20.69
N GLU A 190 -7.18 28.40 21.79
CA GLU A 190 -5.80 28.23 22.23
C GLU A 190 -5.00 27.35 21.26
N ILE A 191 -5.55 26.21 20.83
CA ILE A 191 -4.89 25.33 19.84
C ILE A 191 -4.71 26.06 18.51
N ARG A 192 -5.71 26.81 18.06
CA ARG A 192 -5.63 27.59 16.82
C ARG A 192 -4.53 28.64 16.90
N GLN A 193 -4.49 29.41 17.98
CA GLN A 193 -3.50 30.48 18.17
C GLN A 193 -2.07 29.93 18.34
N LEU A 194 -1.92 28.81 19.06
CA LEU A 194 -0.65 28.08 19.16
C LEU A 194 -0.16 27.60 17.79
N LYS A 195 -1.08 27.10 16.96
CA LYS A 195 -0.80 26.70 15.59
C LYS A 195 -0.37 27.87 14.73
N GLU A 196 -1.13 28.95 14.72
CA GLU A 196 -0.81 30.16 13.95
C GLU A 196 0.57 30.71 14.33
N LEU A 197 0.95 30.71 15.62
CA LEU A 197 2.29 31.07 16.07
C LEU A 197 3.38 30.22 15.38
N LEU A 198 3.25 28.89 15.45
CA LEU A 198 4.26 27.97 14.95
C LEU A 198 4.25 27.83 13.41
N ASP A 199 3.10 28.01 12.76
CA ASP A 199 2.99 28.08 11.30
C ASP A 199 3.72 29.32 10.77
N ASN A 200 3.52 30.49 11.40
CA ASN A 200 4.23 31.70 10.99
C ASN A 200 5.75 31.57 11.22
N ALA A 201 6.18 30.91 12.31
CA ALA A 201 7.59 30.57 12.51
C ALA A 201 8.14 29.66 11.38
N LEU A 202 7.38 28.65 10.95
CA LEU A 202 7.76 27.83 9.80
C LEU A 202 7.78 28.62 8.48
N ASN A 203 6.87 29.58 8.28
CA ASN A 203 6.88 30.40 7.08
C ASN A 203 8.17 31.20 6.96
N VAL A 204 8.70 31.74 8.07
CA VAL A 204 10.02 32.38 8.10
C VAL A 204 11.13 31.38 7.72
N VAL A 205 11.09 30.15 8.22
CA VAL A 205 12.06 29.09 7.86
C VAL A 205 11.97 28.74 6.38
N HIS A 206 10.77 28.61 5.82
CA HIS A 206 10.57 28.24 4.41
C HIS A 206 11.02 29.35 3.47
N PHE A 207 10.74 30.60 3.82
CA PHE A 207 11.17 31.77 3.08
C PHE A 207 12.71 31.87 3.04
N THR A 208 13.34 31.83 4.21
CA THR A 208 14.81 31.90 4.34
C THR A 208 15.51 30.71 3.66
N LYS A 209 14.94 29.50 3.76
CA LYS A 209 15.47 28.28 3.14
C LYS A 209 15.72 28.39 1.64
N LEU A 210 14.98 29.25 0.93
CA LEU A 210 15.13 29.42 -0.53
C LEU A 210 16.56 29.84 -0.93
N LEU A 211 17.24 30.60 -0.07
CA LEU A 211 18.60 31.12 -0.30
C LEU A 211 19.73 30.27 0.30
N THR A 212 19.41 29.11 0.89
CA THR A 212 20.44 28.24 1.47
C THR A 212 21.27 27.57 0.38
N THR A 213 22.58 27.56 0.58
CA THR A 213 23.52 26.82 -0.27
C THR A 213 24.42 25.93 0.59
N LYS A 214 24.62 24.69 0.13
CA LYS A 214 25.66 23.78 0.64
C LYS A 214 26.86 23.70 -0.28
N THR A 215 26.79 24.36 -1.44
CA THR A 215 27.85 24.39 -2.43
C THR A 215 28.75 25.58 -2.12
N THR A 216 30.04 25.32 -1.95
CA THR A 216 31.07 26.37 -1.91
C THR A 216 31.20 26.96 -3.31
N LEU A 217 31.01 28.27 -3.45
CA LEU A 217 31.07 28.99 -4.72
C LEU A 217 32.00 30.19 -4.56
N ASP A 218 32.79 30.48 -5.60
CA ASP A 218 33.92 31.41 -5.52
C ASP A 218 33.49 32.88 -5.30
N ASN A 219 32.29 33.26 -5.72
CA ASN A 219 31.77 34.64 -5.66
C ASN A 219 30.68 34.83 -4.59
N GLN A 220 30.66 34.03 -3.52
CA GLN A 220 29.66 34.20 -2.46
C GLN A 220 29.77 35.54 -1.74
N ASP A 221 28.62 36.20 -1.52
CA ASP A 221 28.54 37.39 -0.67
C ASP A 221 28.81 36.98 0.79
N GLY A 222 30.04 37.21 1.23
CA GLY A 222 30.50 36.86 2.58
C GLY A 222 29.80 37.63 3.69
N ASN A 223 29.31 38.85 3.41
CA ASN A 223 28.57 39.65 4.39
C ASN A 223 27.18 39.06 4.60
N PHE A 224 26.49 38.71 3.51
CA PHE A 224 25.18 38.06 3.59
C PHE A 224 25.28 36.67 4.21
N TYR A 225 26.09 35.77 3.66
CA TYR A 225 26.15 34.37 4.12
C TYR A 225 26.78 34.19 5.50
N GLY A 226 27.65 35.11 5.94
CA GLY A 226 28.22 35.12 7.28
C GLY A 226 27.17 35.30 8.38
N GLU A 227 26.24 36.23 8.19
CA GLU A 227 25.11 36.46 9.10
C GLU A 227 23.97 35.45 8.86
N PHE A 228 23.56 35.28 7.59
CA PHE A 228 22.47 34.38 7.19
C PHE A 228 22.68 32.95 7.65
N GLY A 229 23.90 32.40 7.52
CA GLY A 229 24.19 31.01 7.89
C GLY A 229 23.91 30.72 9.35
N VAL A 230 24.39 31.61 10.25
CA VAL A 230 24.18 31.48 11.71
C VAL A 230 22.70 31.59 12.07
N LEU A 231 21.99 32.55 11.47
CA LEU A 231 20.55 32.74 11.69
C LEU A 231 19.73 31.54 11.18
N TYR A 232 20.06 31.04 9.98
CA TYR A 232 19.35 29.91 9.38
C TYR A 232 19.57 28.60 10.16
N ASP A 233 20.79 28.36 10.67
CA ASP A 233 21.08 27.17 11.48
C ASP A 233 20.24 27.13 12.77
N GLU A 234 19.95 28.29 13.38
CA GLU A 234 18.99 28.38 14.48
C GLU A 234 17.55 28.16 13.98
N LEU A 235 17.12 28.85 12.93
CA LEU A 235 15.77 28.71 12.34
C LEU A 235 15.45 27.26 11.94
N ALA A 236 16.42 26.53 11.41
CA ALA A 236 16.29 25.16 10.93
C ALA A 236 15.90 24.14 12.04
N LYS A 237 15.97 24.53 13.32
CA LYS A 237 15.52 23.71 14.45
C LYS A 237 14.01 23.83 14.71
N THR A 238 13.35 24.89 14.24
CA THR A 238 11.90 25.16 14.40
C THR A 238 10.99 23.98 13.98
N PRO A 239 11.24 23.28 12.86
CA PRO A 239 10.43 22.12 12.49
C PRO A 239 10.41 20.99 13.54
N THR A 240 11.46 20.88 14.37
CA THR A 240 11.52 19.88 15.44
C THR A 240 10.45 20.15 16.50
N LEU A 241 10.37 21.39 16.99
CA LEU A 241 9.35 21.79 17.96
C LEU A 241 7.95 21.69 17.35
N TYR A 242 7.77 22.21 16.13
CA TYR A 242 6.50 22.16 15.40
C TYR A 242 5.95 20.73 15.35
N ASN A 243 6.79 19.77 14.91
CA ASN A 243 6.39 18.37 14.81
C ASN A 243 6.04 17.78 16.17
N LYS A 244 6.80 18.08 17.23
CA LYS A 244 6.51 17.58 18.59
C LYS A 244 5.19 18.09 19.13
N VAL A 245 4.91 19.39 18.97
CA VAL A 245 3.64 20.00 19.39
C VAL A 245 2.47 19.40 18.61
N ARG A 246 2.57 19.33 17.28
CA ARG A 246 1.55 18.70 16.43
C ARG A 246 1.32 17.24 16.81
N ASP A 247 2.38 16.47 17.01
CA ASP A 247 2.27 15.03 17.30
C ASP A 247 1.73 14.75 18.70
N TYR A 248 1.99 15.64 19.67
CA TYR A 248 1.37 15.60 20.99
C TYR A 248 -0.13 15.95 20.93
N LEU A 249 -0.49 17.01 20.19
CA LEU A 249 -1.87 17.44 20.04
C LEU A 249 -2.70 16.44 19.22
N SER A 250 -2.18 15.83 18.16
CA SER A 250 -2.95 14.92 17.30
C SER A 250 -3.13 13.47 17.82
N GLN A 251 -2.65 13.14 19.03
CA GLN A 251 -2.78 11.81 19.63
C GLN A 251 -4.23 11.43 20.00
N LYS A 252 -4.55 10.13 19.85
CA LYS A 252 -5.83 9.54 20.29
C LYS A 252 -6.04 9.71 21.80
N PRO A 253 -7.30 9.82 22.26
CA PRO A 253 -7.63 9.97 23.67
C PRO A 253 -7.37 8.69 24.50
N PHE A 254 -7.36 7.51 23.87
CA PHE A 254 -7.07 6.23 24.51
C PHE A 254 -5.69 5.68 24.14
N SER A 255 -5.12 4.86 25.03
CA SER A 255 -3.85 4.18 24.84
C SER A 255 -4.03 2.69 24.53
N THR A 256 -3.24 2.19 23.58
CA THR A 256 -3.08 0.75 23.30
C THR A 256 -1.80 0.18 23.90
N GLU A 257 -1.02 1.00 24.60
CA GLU A 257 0.22 0.57 25.26
C GLU A 257 -0.08 -0.48 26.31
N LYS A 258 0.70 -1.55 26.29
CA LYS A 258 0.53 -2.71 27.16
C LYS A 258 1.88 -3.23 27.59
N TYR A 259 1.94 -3.79 28.79
CA TYR A 259 3.14 -4.31 29.40
C TYR A 259 3.12 -5.84 29.34
N LYS A 260 4.22 -6.46 28.90
CA LYS A 260 4.37 -7.91 29.01
C LYS A 260 4.47 -8.27 30.48
N LEU A 261 3.64 -9.20 30.94
CA LEU A 261 3.75 -9.73 32.30
C LEU A 261 4.66 -10.96 32.30
N ASN A 262 5.49 -11.08 33.34
CA ASN A 262 6.39 -12.22 33.52
C ASN A 262 6.12 -12.97 34.84
N PHE A 263 5.31 -12.44 35.76
CA PHE A 263 4.99 -13.08 37.05
C PHE A 263 6.24 -13.56 37.82
N GLY A 264 7.31 -12.77 37.79
CA GLY A 264 8.60 -13.12 38.40
C GLY A 264 9.32 -14.32 37.77
N ASN A 265 8.91 -14.74 36.57
CA ASN A 265 9.46 -15.86 35.81
C ASN A 265 9.94 -15.43 34.41
N PRO A 266 11.26 -15.46 34.12
CA PRO A 266 11.79 -15.06 32.81
C PRO A 266 11.38 -16.00 31.67
N THR A 267 10.97 -17.23 31.97
CA THR A 267 10.54 -18.24 30.99
C THR A 267 9.03 -18.48 30.97
N LEU A 268 8.25 -17.55 31.55
CA LEU A 268 6.79 -17.63 31.60
C LEU A 268 6.21 -17.91 30.19
N LEU A 269 5.43 -18.99 30.08
CA LEU A 269 4.74 -19.41 28.86
C LEU A 269 5.65 -19.68 27.65
N ASN A 270 6.95 -19.94 27.87
CA ASN A 270 7.88 -20.30 26.79
C ASN A 270 7.52 -21.63 26.10
N GLY A 271 6.79 -22.51 26.77
CA GLY A 271 6.33 -23.78 26.22
C GLY A 271 5.37 -24.50 27.16
N TRP A 272 4.64 -25.46 26.61
CA TRP A 272 3.55 -26.16 27.29
C TRP A 272 3.91 -27.58 27.75
N ASP A 273 5.14 -28.05 27.48
CA ASP A 273 5.54 -29.42 27.81
C ASP A 273 5.34 -29.73 29.30
N LEU A 274 4.72 -30.88 29.61
CA LEU A 274 4.45 -31.34 30.97
C LEU A 274 5.69 -31.25 31.86
N ASN A 275 6.87 -31.59 31.33
CA ASN A 275 8.12 -31.57 32.09
C ASN A 275 8.63 -30.15 32.39
N LYS A 276 8.05 -29.15 31.71
CA LYS A 276 8.41 -27.74 31.78
C LYS A 276 7.31 -26.87 32.39
N GLU A 277 6.20 -27.43 32.85
CA GLU A 277 5.16 -26.66 33.56
C GLU A 277 5.73 -25.90 34.76
N LYS A 278 6.61 -26.53 35.54
CA LYS A 278 7.28 -25.91 36.71
C LYS A 278 8.32 -24.85 36.33
N ASP A 279 8.82 -24.88 35.10
CA ASP A 279 9.77 -23.90 34.57
C ASP A 279 9.05 -22.72 33.91
N ASN A 280 7.95 -22.98 33.21
CA ASN A 280 7.23 -22.01 32.38
C ASN A 280 5.93 -21.48 33.01
N PHE A 281 5.50 -22.06 34.13
CA PHE A 281 4.35 -21.69 34.96
C PHE A 281 2.98 -21.70 34.26
N GLY A 282 2.86 -22.20 33.03
CA GLY A 282 1.60 -22.14 32.28
C GLY A 282 0.96 -23.50 32.07
N VAL A 283 -0.34 -23.57 32.37
CA VAL A 283 -1.18 -24.74 32.10
C VAL A 283 -2.50 -24.28 31.46
N ILE A 284 -3.02 -25.05 30.51
CA ILE A 284 -4.36 -24.82 29.94
C ILE A 284 -5.34 -25.81 30.57
N LEU A 285 -6.47 -25.30 31.02
CA LEU A 285 -7.60 -26.08 31.53
C LEU A 285 -8.83 -25.89 30.63
N GLN A 286 -9.67 -26.90 30.55
CA GLN A 286 -10.96 -26.87 29.86
C GLN A 286 -12.07 -27.29 30.83
N LYS A 287 -13.22 -26.60 30.77
CA LYS A 287 -14.43 -26.94 31.53
C LYS A 287 -15.65 -26.31 30.86
N ASP A 288 -16.73 -27.08 30.73
CA ASP A 288 -18.03 -26.62 30.20
C ASP A 288 -17.93 -25.84 28.87
N GLY A 289 -17.08 -26.31 27.95
CA GLY A 289 -16.85 -25.66 26.64
C GLY A 289 -16.06 -24.34 26.71
N CYS A 290 -15.58 -23.96 27.89
CA CYS A 290 -14.69 -22.82 28.13
C CYS A 290 -13.24 -23.29 28.33
N TYR A 291 -12.32 -22.35 28.11
CA TYR A 291 -10.87 -22.57 28.26
C TYR A 291 -10.30 -21.58 29.26
N TYR A 292 -9.30 -22.01 30.01
CA TYR A 292 -8.67 -21.23 31.07
C TYR A 292 -7.16 -21.35 30.98
N LEU A 293 -6.48 -20.23 31.21
CA LEU A 293 -5.05 -20.16 31.46
C LEU A 293 -4.84 -20.18 32.97
N ALA A 294 -4.19 -21.23 33.48
CA ALA A 294 -3.76 -21.32 34.86
C ALA A 294 -2.26 -21.00 34.95
N LEU A 295 -1.91 -20.00 35.77
CA LEU A 295 -0.54 -19.60 36.04
C LEU A 295 -0.12 -20.03 37.44
N LEU A 296 0.96 -20.79 37.55
CA LEU A 296 1.52 -21.26 38.81
C LEU A 296 2.14 -20.11 39.61
N ASP A 297 1.88 -20.06 40.92
CA ASP A 297 2.67 -19.23 41.81
C ASP A 297 4.10 -19.79 41.98
N LYS A 298 5.07 -18.89 42.17
CA LYS A 298 6.50 -19.25 42.25
C LYS A 298 6.81 -20.15 43.45
N ALA A 299 6.07 -20.04 44.55
CA ALA A 299 6.23 -20.90 45.73
C ALA A 299 5.47 -22.23 45.59
N HIS A 300 4.44 -22.30 44.74
CA HIS A 300 3.51 -23.42 44.65
C HIS A 300 3.55 -24.14 43.30
N LYS A 301 4.74 -24.33 42.74
CA LYS A 301 4.92 -24.94 41.39
C LYS A 301 4.48 -26.40 41.28
N LYS A 302 4.25 -27.09 42.39
CA LYS A 302 3.98 -28.54 42.45
C LYS A 302 2.50 -28.89 42.64
N VAL A 303 1.60 -27.89 42.59
CA VAL A 303 0.15 -28.10 42.79
C VAL A 303 -0.45 -29.16 41.86
N PHE A 304 0.14 -29.40 40.69
CA PHE A 304 -0.35 -30.42 39.75
C PHE A 304 0.31 -31.81 39.89
N ASP A 305 1.30 -32.01 40.76
CA ASP A 305 2.03 -33.29 40.85
C ASP A 305 1.14 -34.43 41.38
N ASN A 306 0.21 -34.12 42.30
CA ASN A 306 -0.70 -35.08 42.93
C ASN A 306 -2.14 -34.52 43.00
N ALA A 307 -2.55 -33.77 41.99
CA ALA A 307 -3.87 -33.15 41.98
C ALA A 307 -4.98 -34.23 42.00
N PRO A 308 -6.00 -34.10 42.87
CA PRO A 308 -7.07 -35.08 42.97
C PRO A 308 -7.89 -35.14 41.68
N ASN A 309 -8.17 -36.35 41.19
CA ASN A 309 -8.97 -36.61 40.00
C ASN A 309 -10.37 -37.17 40.32
N THR A 310 -10.73 -37.25 41.60
CA THR A 310 -12.02 -37.77 42.07
C THR A 310 -13.02 -36.63 42.30
N GLY A 311 -14.17 -36.67 41.62
CA GLY A 311 -15.22 -35.67 41.76
C GLY A 311 -16.24 -35.73 40.61
N LYS A 312 -17.46 -35.20 40.82
CA LYS A 312 -18.47 -35.09 39.75
C LYS A 312 -18.24 -33.87 38.85
N ASN A 313 -17.53 -32.86 39.34
CA ASN A 313 -17.23 -31.62 38.64
C ASN A 313 -15.71 -31.49 38.48
N VAL A 314 -15.22 -31.42 37.25
CA VAL A 314 -13.79 -31.48 36.94
C VAL A 314 -13.38 -30.43 35.91
N TYR A 315 -12.15 -29.96 36.03
CA TYR A 315 -11.42 -29.35 34.91
C TYR A 315 -10.63 -30.43 34.18
N GLN A 316 -10.61 -30.35 32.87
CA GLN A 316 -9.71 -31.12 32.02
C GLN A 316 -8.39 -30.37 31.88
N LYS A 317 -7.33 -30.87 32.52
CA LYS A 317 -5.97 -30.33 32.40
C LYS A 317 -5.30 -30.84 31.14
N MET A 318 -4.76 -29.93 30.34
CA MET A 318 -3.94 -30.26 29.18
C MET A 318 -2.61 -30.91 29.61
N ILE A 319 -2.32 -32.08 29.04
CA ILE A 319 -1.02 -32.74 29.06
C ILE A 319 -0.42 -32.61 27.67
N TYR A 320 0.60 -31.76 27.55
CA TYR A 320 1.28 -31.49 26.28
C TYR A 320 2.67 -32.11 26.31
N LYS A 321 3.05 -32.78 25.23
CA LYS A 321 4.39 -33.36 25.02
C LYS A 321 4.92 -32.96 23.65
N LEU A 322 6.19 -32.57 23.59
CA LEU A 322 6.86 -32.19 22.35
C LEU A 322 8.32 -32.65 22.30
N LEU A 323 8.72 -33.24 21.17
CA LEU A 323 10.11 -33.37 20.73
C LEU A 323 10.43 -32.22 19.76
N PRO A 324 10.98 -31.09 20.24
CA PRO A 324 11.19 -29.92 19.40
C PRO A 324 12.39 -30.13 18.47
N GLY A 325 12.26 -29.81 17.18
CA GLY A 325 13.39 -29.81 16.23
C GLY A 325 14.26 -31.09 16.27
N PRO A 326 13.74 -32.24 15.80
CA PRO A 326 14.43 -33.53 15.89
C PRO A 326 15.87 -33.51 15.37
N ASN A 327 16.13 -32.75 14.31
CA ASN A 327 17.45 -32.57 13.71
C ASN A 327 18.51 -31.99 14.66
N LYS A 328 18.10 -31.25 15.68
CA LYS A 328 18.99 -30.70 16.72
C LYS A 328 18.91 -31.50 18.00
N MET A 329 17.71 -31.92 18.40
CA MET A 329 17.51 -32.56 19.69
C MET A 329 17.97 -34.01 19.74
N LEU A 330 17.79 -34.79 18.67
CA LEU A 330 18.24 -36.19 18.65
C LEU A 330 19.77 -36.27 18.80
N PRO A 331 20.60 -35.55 18.00
CA PRO A 331 22.04 -35.58 18.21
C PRO A 331 22.45 -34.99 19.56
N LYS A 332 21.82 -33.89 19.99
CA LYS A 332 22.14 -33.23 21.28
C LYS A 332 21.94 -34.17 22.47
N VAL A 333 20.89 -34.98 22.46
CA VAL A 333 20.58 -35.89 23.58
C VAL A 333 21.38 -37.18 23.50
N PHE A 334 21.42 -37.83 22.34
CA PHE A 334 22.05 -39.15 22.22
C PHE A 334 23.57 -39.11 22.18
N PHE A 335 24.17 -37.98 21.74
CA PHE A 335 25.62 -37.80 21.75
C PHE A 335 26.12 -36.87 22.87
N ALA A 336 25.26 -36.51 23.83
CA ALA A 336 25.72 -35.80 25.03
C ALA A 336 26.71 -36.68 25.80
N LYS A 337 27.81 -36.09 26.29
CA LYS A 337 28.83 -36.81 27.08
C LYS A 337 28.22 -37.60 28.25
N SER A 338 27.20 -37.06 28.90
CA SER A 338 26.50 -37.72 30.02
C SER A 338 25.66 -38.94 29.62
N ASN A 339 25.36 -39.10 28.33
CA ASN A 339 24.43 -40.10 27.82
C ASN A 339 25.10 -41.12 26.89
N LEU A 340 26.37 -40.95 26.54
CA LEU A 340 27.09 -41.84 25.62
C LEU A 340 27.09 -43.29 26.12
N ASP A 341 27.38 -43.52 27.40
CA ASP A 341 27.37 -44.87 27.98
C ASP A 341 25.97 -45.49 27.97
N TYR A 342 24.93 -44.66 28.15
CA TYR A 342 23.55 -45.13 28.17
C TYR A 342 23.05 -45.54 26.78
N TYR A 343 23.30 -44.72 25.74
CA TYR A 343 22.86 -45.04 24.37
C TYR A 343 23.86 -45.88 23.58
N ASN A 344 25.11 -45.96 24.05
CA ASN A 344 26.21 -46.79 23.53
C ASN A 344 26.37 -46.75 21.99
N PRO A 345 26.58 -45.56 21.37
CA PRO A 345 26.87 -45.47 19.94
C PRO A 345 28.22 -46.12 19.63
N SER A 346 28.35 -46.78 18.48
CA SER A 346 29.64 -47.37 18.06
C SER A 346 30.67 -46.28 17.75
N ALA A 347 31.96 -46.59 17.98
CA ALA A 347 33.05 -45.67 17.67
C ALA A 347 33.06 -45.27 16.18
N GLU A 348 32.73 -46.22 15.29
CA GLU A 348 32.59 -45.99 13.86
C GLU A 348 31.47 -44.97 13.53
N LEU A 349 30.31 -45.07 14.20
CA LEU A 349 29.19 -44.15 14.00
C LEU A 349 29.54 -42.74 14.45
N LEU A 350 30.23 -42.60 15.58
CA LEU A 350 30.68 -41.30 16.10
C LEU A 350 31.70 -40.63 15.16
N ASP A 351 32.66 -41.40 14.64
CA ASP A 351 33.66 -40.89 13.69
C ASP A 351 33.00 -40.41 12.39
N LYS A 352 32.11 -41.21 11.80
CA LYS A 352 31.33 -40.85 10.60
C LYS A 352 30.42 -39.64 10.83
N TYR A 353 29.80 -39.53 12.02
CA TYR A 353 29.02 -38.36 12.39
C TYR A 353 29.90 -37.10 12.47
N ALA A 354 31.09 -37.19 13.07
CA ALA A 354 32.03 -36.07 13.17
C ALA A 354 32.56 -35.62 11.80
N GLN A 355 32.84 -36.57 10.89
CA GLN A 355 33.23 -36.31 9.49
C GLN A 355 32.08 -35.71 8.66
N GLY A 356 30.84 -35.84 9.11
CA GLY A 356 29.67 -35.25 8.46
C GLY A 356 29.21 -35.99 7.21
N THR A 357 29.59 -37.26 7.01
CA THR A 357 29.23 -38.06 5.82
C THR A 357 27.72 -38.30 5.68
N HIS A 358 26.96 -38.12 6.76
CA HIS A 358 25.51 -38.18 6.78
C HIS A 358 24.82 -36.90 6.24
N LYS A 359 25.56 -35.79 6.06
CA LYS A 359 25.02 -34.52 5.58
C LYS A 359 25.03 -34.46 4.06
N LYS A 360 24.05 -33.79 3.46
CA LYS A 360 24.03 -33.53 2.01
C LYS A 360 25.26 -32.74 1.59
N GLY A 361 25.93 -33.18 0.54
CA GLY A 361 27.12 -32.56 -0.04
C GLY A 361 27.99 -33.59 -0.76
N ASP A 362 29.18 -33.18 -1.19
CA ASP A 362 30.09 -34.01 -1.99
C ASP A 362 30.56 -35.28 -1.26
N ASN A 363 30.58 -35.26 0.08
CA ASN A 363 30.98 -36.38 0.94
C ASN A 363 29.78 -37.19 1.47
N PHE A 364 28.58 -37.03 0.89
CA PHE A 364 27.38 -37.73 1.36
C PHE A 364 27.48 -39.24 1.13
N ASN A 365 27.26 -40.01 2.19
CA ASN A 365 27.21 -41.48 2.16
C ASN A 365 25.86 -41.98 2.69
N LEU A 366 25.10 -42.63 1.81
CA LEU A 366 23.76 -43.12 2.12
C LEU A 366 23.76 -44.22 3.21
N LYS A 367 24.78 -45.10 3.23
CA LYS A 367 24.88 -46.16 4.24
C LYS A 367 25.13 -45.58 5.63
N ASP A 368 26.01 -44.59 5.72
CA ASP A 368 26.30 -43.90 6.99
C ASP A 368 25.07 -43.12 7.49
N CYS A 369 24.31 -42.51 6.56
CA CYS A 369 23.02 -41.90 6.85
C CYS A 369 22.02 -42.91 7.41
N HIS A 370 21.86 -44.08 6.77
CA HIS A 370 20.97 -45.14 7.23
C HIS A 370 21.36 -45.69 8.60
N ALA A 371 22.66 -45.94 8.83
CA ALA A 371 23.16 -46.38 10.13
C ALA A 371 22.85 -45.37 11.25
N LEU A 372 22.98 -44.07 10.96
CA LEU A 372 22.62 -43.00 11.90
C LEU A 372 21.11 -42.96 12.18
N ILE A 373 20.27 -43.16 11.15
CA ILE A 373 18.82 -43.23 11.31
C ILE A 373 18.42 -44.42 12.20
N ASP A 374 18.99 -45.60 11.97
CA ASP A 374 18.71 -46.79 12.79
C ASP A 374 19.12 -46.58 14.26
N PHE A 375 20.28 -45.96 14.49
CA PHE A 375 20.69 -45.55 15.84
C PHE A 375 19.69 -44.59 16.48
N PHE A 376 19.20 -43.58 15.75
CA PHE A 376 18.19 -42.66 16.27
C PHE A 376 16.85 -43.34 16.57
N LYS A 377 16.38 -44.27 15.72
CA LYS A 377 15.16 -45.04 15.97
C LYS A 377 15.29 -45.87 17.26
N ALA A 378 16.41 -46.57 17.43
CA ALA A 378 16.69 -47.33 18.65
C ALA A 378 16.78 -46.42 19.88
N GLY A 379 17.46 -45.27 19.76
CA GLY A 379 17.56 -44.27 20.81
C GLY A 379 16.20 -43.71 21.24
N ILE A 380 15.30 -43.43 20.28
CA ILE A 380 13.95 -42.94 20.57
C ILE A 380 13.14 -43.99 21.35
N ASN A 381 13.18 -45.26 20.95
CA ASN A 381 12.50 -46.35 21.65
C ASN A 381 13.08 -46.63 23.04
N LYS A 382 14.36 -46.31 23.26
CA LYS A 382 15.02 -46.43 24.57
C LYS A 382 14.78 -45.20 25.47
N HIS A 383 14.51 -44.03 24.90
CA HIS A 383 14.40 -42.79 25.64
C HIS A 383 13.15 -42.81 26.55
N PRO A 384 13.29 -42.59 27.88
CA PRO A 384 12.19 -42.75 28.84
C PRO A 384 10.93 -41.97 28.49
N GLU A 385 11.08 -40.77 27.91
CA GLU A 385 9.96 -39.90 27.59
C GLU A 385 9.46 -40.04 26.14
N TRP A 386 10.35 -40.38 25.20
CA TRP A 386 10.02 -40.30 23.77
C TRP A 386 9.45 -41.63 23.24
N GLN A 387 9.72 -42.75 23.93
CA GLN A 387 9.09 -44.03 23.65
C GLN A 387 7.55 -43.95 23.72
N HIS A 388 7.00 -43.04 24.52
CA HIS A 388 5.56 -42.91 24.76
C HIS A 388 4.80 -42.16 23.64
N PHE A 389 5.51 -41.55 22.68
CA PHE A 389 4.86 -40.97 21.49
C PHE A 389 4.29 -42.04 20.55
N GLY A 390 4.79 -43.29 20.61
CA GLY A 390 4.31 -44.37 19.76
C GLY A 390 4.70 -44.22 18.29
N PHE A 391 5.94 -43.79 18.02
CA PHE A 391 6.45 -43.57 16.66
C PHE A 391 6.28 -44.78 15.75
N LYS A 392 5.80 -44.54 14.54
CA LYS A 392 5.74 -45.48 13.41
C LYS A 392 6.68 -44.96 12.34
N PHE A 393 7.80 -45.64 12.16
CA PHE A 393 8.82 -45.25 11.18
C PHE A 393 8.73 -46.08 9.91
N SER A 394 8.93 -45.43 8.78
CA SER A 394 9.15 -46.06 7.48
C SER A 394 10.41 -46.94 7.49
N PRO A 395 10.52 -47.96 6.60
CA PRO A 395 11.73 -48.75 6.48
C PRO A 395 12.95 -47.86 6.21
N THR A 396 14.07 -48.10 6.89
CA THR A 396 15.25 -47.21 6.80
C THR A 396 15.78 -47.08 5.36
N SER A 397 15.64 -48.14 4.57
CA SER A 397 16.00 -48.16 3.15
C SER A 397 15.20 -47.17 2.27
N SER A 398 14.05 -46.69 2.73
CA SER A 398 13.20 -45.75 1.98
C SER A 398 13.69 -44.29 2.04
N TYR A 399 14.47 -43.93 3.08
CA TYR A 399 14.95 -42.56 3.25
C TYR A 399 16.09 -42.27 2.27
N GLN A 400 15.99 -41.16 1.55
CA GLN A 400 17.04 -40.68 0.66
C GLN A 400 18.10 -39.90 1.44
N ASP A 401 17.70 -39.28 2.55
CA ASP A 401 18.57 -38.52 3.44
C ASP A 401 17.94 -38.33 4.83
N LEU A 402 18.69 -37.74 5.77
CA LEU A 402 18.21 -37.48 7.13
C LEU A 402 17.02 -36.51 7.22
N SER A 403 16.85 -35.62 6.26
CA SER A 403 15.72 -34.70 6.29
C SER A 403 14.39 -35.45 6.12
N ASP A 404 14.38 -36.55 5.36
CA ASP A 404 13.20 -37.41 5.22
C ASP A 404 12.82 -38.04 6.57
N PHE A 405 13.79 -38.60 7.29
CA PHE A 405 13.59 -39.16 8.62
C PHE A 405 13.11 -38.10 9.63
N TYR A 406 13.77 -36.94 9.68
CA TYR A 406 13.37 -35.88 10.61
C TYR A 406 11.96 -35.34 10.32
N ARG A 407 11.55 -35.29 9.05
CA ARG A 407 10.18 -34.91 8.65
C ARG A 407 9.12 -35.92 9.11
N GLU A 408 9.48 -37.19 9.26
CA GLU A 408 8.58 -38.22 9.81
C GLU A 408 8.52 -38.17 11.35
N VAL A 409 9.64 -37.84 12.00
CA VAL A 409 9.71 -37.70 13.47
C VAL A 409 8.96 -36.47 13.96
N GLU A 410 9.08 -35.32 13.28
CA GLU A 410 8.53 -34.05 13.77
C GLU A 410 7.01 -34.07 14.07
N PRO A 411 6.12 -34.53 13.17
CA PRO A 411 4.69 -34.58 13.46
C PRO A 411 4.32 -35.60 14.53
N GLN A 412 5.03 -36.73 14.59
CA GLN A 412 4.78 -37.79 15.58
C GLN A 412 5.32 -37.44 16.97
N GLY A 413 6.32 -36.55 17.03
CA GLY A 413 6.88 -36.02 18.26
C GLY A 413 6.02 -34.95 18.93
N TYR A 414 4.74 -34.85 18.61
CA TYR A 414 3.79 -33.90 19.21
C TYR A 414 2.54 -34.65 19.68
N GLN A 415 2.17 -34.48 20.96
CA GLN A 415 0.98 -35.10 21.52
C GLN A 415 0.33 -34.17 22.56
N VAL A 416 -1.00 -34.08 22.50
CA VAL A 416 -1.82 -33.43 23.52
C VAL A 416 -2.87 -34.41 24.01
N LYS A 417 -3.04 -34.49 25.33
CA LYS A 417 -4.07 -35.27 26.02
C LYS A 417 -4.69 -34.42 27.12
N PHE A 418 -5.80 -34.88 27.68
CA PHE A 418 -6.41 -34.26 28.85
C PHE A 418 -6.52 -35.26 30.00
N VAL A 419 -6.36 -34.76 31.22
CA VAL A 419 -6.58 -35.50 32.46
C VAL A 419 -7.51 -34.71 33.36
N ASP A 420 -8.41 -35.41 34.06
CA ASP A 420 -9.38 -34.76 34.93
C ASP A 420 -8.75 -34.33 36.26
N ILE A 421 -9.13 -33.14 36.73
CA ILE A 421 -8.76 -32.58 38.02
C ILE A 421 -10.03 -32.05 38.70
N ASN A 422 -10.20 -32.37 39.98
CA ASN A 422 -11.33 -31.89 40.79
C ASN A 422 -11.44 -30.36 40.74
N ALA A 423 -12.65 -29.85 40.49
CA ALA A 423 -12.88 -28.41 40.35
C ALA A 423 -12.72 -27.64 41.67
N ASP A 424 -13.21 -28.19 42.78
CA ASP A 424 -13.15 -27.55 44.10
C ASP A 424 -11.68 -27.37 44.53
N TYR A 425 -10.81 -28.33 44.21
CA TYR A 425 -9.37 -28.21 44.43
C TYR A 425 -8.75 -27.03 43.66
N ILE A 426 -9.11 -26.85 42.38
CA ILE A 426 -8.61 -25.71 41.58
C ILE A 426 -9.10 -24.39 42.15
N ASP A 427 -10.38 -24.32 42.52
CA ASP A 427 -10.98 -23.10 43.05
C ASP A 427 -10.34 -22.73 44.41
N GLU A 428 -10.05 -23.71 45.28
CA GLU A 428 -9.30 -23.52 46.53
C GLU A 428 -7.89 -22.97 46.29
N LEU A 429 -7.15 -23.50 45.31
CA LEU A 429 -5.82 -22.98 44.96
C LEU A 429 -5.86 -21.52 44.51
N VAL A 430 -6.94 -21.11 43.82
CA VAL A 430 -7.13 -19.73 43.38
C VAL A 430 -7.44 -18.81 44.56
N GLU A 431 -8.33 -19.22 45.46
CA GLU A 431 -8.65 -18.47 46.68
C GLU A 431 -7.42 -18.28 47.58
N GLN A 432 -6.56 -19.29 47.67
CA GLN A 432 -5.31 -19.25 48.44
C GLN A 432 -4.17 -18.49 47.73
N GLY A 433 -4.37 -18.01 46.50
CA GLY A 433 -3.35 -17.31 45.72
C GLY A 433 -2.19 -18.20 45.26
N GLN A 434 -2.37 -19.52 45.28
CA GLN A 434 -1.38 -20.51 44.84
C GLN A 434 -1.45 -20.74 43.32
N LEU A 435 -2.57 -20.37 42.71
CA LEU A 435 -2.83 -20.48 41.28
C LEU A 435 -3.57 -19.22 40.79
N TYR A 436 -3.14 -18.62 39.68
CA TYR A 436 -3.88 -17.53 39.05
C TYR A 436 -4.66 -18.07 37.85
N LEU A 437 -5.98 -17.97 37.86
CA LEU A 437 -6.84 -18.53 36.81
C LEU A 437 -7.49 -17.42 35.96
N PHE A 438 -7.27 -17.48 34.64
CA PHE A 438 -7.83 -16.53 33.68
C PHE A 438 -8.67 -17.27 32.64
N GLN A 439 -9.94 -16.91 32.49
CA GLN A 439 -10.73 -17.41 31.36
C GLN A 439 -10.18 -16.86 30.03
N ILE A 440 -9.86 -17.74 29.09
CA ILE A 440 -9.48 -17.35 27.73
C ILE A 440 -10.76 -16.97 26.99
N TYR A 441 -10.94 -15.66 26.77
CA TYR A 441 -12.23 -15.12 26.34
C TYR A 441 -12.15 -14.23 25.10
N ASN A 442 -13.15 -14.38 24.23
CA ASN A 442 -13.54 -13.40 23.24
C ASN A 442 -15.08 -13.37 23.15
N LYS A 443 -15.66 -12.46 22.36
CA LYS A 443 -17.12 -12.28 22.29
C LYS A 443 -17.91 -13.55 21.92
N ASP A 444 -17.29 -14.52 21.25
CA ASP A 444 -17.96 -15.75 20.80
C ASP A 444 -18.14 -16.76 21.94
N PHE A 445 -17.45 -16.57 23.07
CA PHE A 445 -17.65 -17.34 24.30
C PHE A 445 -18.72 -16.71 25.22
N SER A 446 -19.36 -15.62 24.79
CA SER A 446 -20.47 -15.03 25.52
C SER A 446 -21.68 -15.96 25.48
N PRO A 447 -22.41 -16.16 26.59
CA PRO A 447 -23.71 -16.86 26.57
C PRO A 447 -24.74 -16.20 25.65
N LYS A 448 -24.54 -14.92 25.29
CA LYS A 448 -25.41 -14.15 24.37
C LYS A 448 -24.92 -14.17 22.91
N ALA A 449 -23.95 -15.01 22.57
CA ALA A 449 -23.45 -15.14 21.21
C ALA A 449 -24.41 -15.98 20.36
N HIS A 450 -24.92 -15.41 19.26
CA HIS A 450 -25.86 -16.09 18.35
C HIS A 450 -25.37 -16.17 16.90
N GLY A 451 -24.22 -15.56 16.58
CA GLY A 451 -23.67 -15.50 15.23
C GLY A 451 -22.61 -16.58 14.96
N LYS A 452 -22.22 -16.73 13.68
CA LYS A 452 -21.08 -17.59 13.30
C LYS A 452 -19.81 -17.12 14.03
N PRO A 453 -19.05 -18.03 14.65
CA PRO A 453 -17.81 -17.68 15.36
C PRO A 453 -16.79 -16.95 14.48
N ASN A 454 -15.90 -16.20 15.11
CA ASN A 454 -14.72 -15.67 14.46
C ASN A 454 -13.83 -16.84 14.00
N LEU A 455 -13.08 -16.62 12.93
CA LEU A 455 -12.22 -17.66 12.35
C LEU A 455 -11.15 -18.13 13.36
N HIS A 456 -10.59 -17.20 14.14
CA HIS A 456 -9.62 -17.53 15.20
C HIS A 456 -10.25 -18.33 16.35
N THR A 457 -11.55 -18.19 16.60
CA THR A 457 -12.26 -19.04 17.57
C THR A 457 -12.35 -20.47 17.06
N LEU A 458 -12.61 -20.66 15.76
CA LEU A 458 -12.60 -21.99 15.14
C LEU A 458 -11.20 -22.61 15.24
N TYR A 459 -10.14 -21.87 14.89
CA TYR A 459 -8.77 -22.37 15.00
C TYR A 459 -8.38 -22.74 16.43
N PHE A 460 -8.75 -21.91 17.41
CA PHE A 460 -8.43 -22.19 18.80
C PHE A 460 -9.15 -23.43 19.31
N LYS A 461 -10.43 -23.61 18.98
CA LYS A 461 -11.18 -24.83 19.31
C LYS A 461 -10.62 -26.06 18.59
N ALA A 462 -10.20 -25.91 17.33
CA ALA A 462 -9.64 -27.00 16.52
C ALA A 462 -8.41 -27.64 17.16
N LEU A 463 -7.56 -26.86 17.86
CA LEU A 463 -6.39 -27.37 18.59
C LEU A 463 -6.74 -28.55 19.52
N PHE A 464 -7.93 -28.49 20.13
CA PHE A 464 -8.37 -29.41 21.18
C PHE A 464 -9.53 -30.31 20.74
N SER A 465 -9.87 -30.31 19.45
CA SER A 465 -10.89 -31.22 18.89
C SER A 465 -10.37 -32.66 18.86
N GLU A 466 -11.24 -33.64 19.09
CA GLU A 466 -10.87 -35.07 19.14
C GLU A 466 -10.11 -35.51 17.89
N ASP A 467 -10.59 -35.11 16.70
CA ASP A 467 -9.94 -35.43 15.43
C ASP A 467 -8.51 -34.88 15.35
N ASN A 468 -8.29 -33.64 15.80
CA ASN A 468 -6.96 -33.03 15.79
C ASN A 468 -6.04 -33.64 16.85
N LEU A 469 -6.59 -34.08 17.99
CA LEU A 469 -5.79 -34.80 19.00
C LEU A 469 -5.36 -36.19 18.51
N ALA A 470 -6.20 -36.84 17.68
CA ALA A 470 -5.87 -38.11 17.06
C ALA A 470 -4.88 -37.98 15.89
N ASN A 471 -5.04 -36.95 15.05
CA ASN A 471 -4.16 -36.66 13.92
C ASN A 471 -3.90 -35.14 13.80
N PRO A 472 -2.83 -34.62 14.43
CA PRO A 472 -2.59 -33.18 14.51
C PRO A 472 -2.36 -32.49 13.17
N ILE A 473 -3.32 -31.66 12.76
CA ILE A 473 -3.20 -30.70 11.65
C ILE A 473 -3.04 -29.26 12.15
N TYR A 474 -3.46 -29.01 13.39
CA TYR A 474 -3.23 -27.79 14.15
C TYR A 474 -2.35 -28.09 15.35
N LYS A 475 -1.25 -27.35 15.48
CA LYS A 475 -0.34 -27.46 16.62
C LYS A 475 -0.34 -26.19 17.45
N LEU A 476 -0.52 -26.35 18.75
CA LEU A 476 -0.29 -25.29 19.73
C LEU A 476 1.22 -25.07 19.88
N ASN A 477 1.69 -23.84 19.70
CA ASN A 477 3.11 -23.52 19.87
C ASN A 477 3.40 -22.93 21.26
N GLY A 478 4.67 -23.04 21.69
CA GLY A 478 5.19 -22.32 22.85
C GLY A 478 5.33 -20.82 22.60
N GLU A 479 6.08 -20.11 23.44
CA GLU A 479 6.30 -18.65 23.34
C GLU A 479 5.00 -17.83 23.38
N ALA A 480 4.00 -18.32 24.12
CA ALA A 480 2.80 -17.52 24.37
C ALA A 480 3.15 -16.33 25.29
N GLN A 481 2.37 -15.24 25.18
CA GLN A 481 2.65 -14.02 25.92
C GLN A 481 1.38 -13.45 26.52
N ILE A 482 1.45 -13.09 27.80
CA ILE A 482 0.39 -12.38 28.50
C ILE A 482 0.78 -10.91 28.69
N PHE A 483 -0.19 -10.03 28.48
CA PHE A 483 0.00 -8.59 28.60
C PHE A 483 -1.05 -7.99 29.52
N TYR A 484 -0.68 -6.95 30.24
CA TYR A 484 -1.59 -6.07 30.97
C TYR A 484 -1.68 -4.72 30.27
N ARG A 485 -2.91 -4.26 30.04
CA ARG A 485 -3.20 -2.95 29.47
C ARG A 485 -4.10 -2.18 30.43
N LYS A 486 -3.53 -1.16 31.06
CA LYS A 486 -4.25 -0.26 31.99
C LYS A 486 -5.40 0.48 31.26
N ALA A 487 -6.46 0.81 31.99
CA ALA A 487 -7.50 1.72 31.53
C ALA A 487 -6.88 3.07 31.12
N SER A 488 -7.35 3.64 30.03
CA SER A 488 -6.86 4.92 29.49
C SER A 488 -7.95 5.94 29.23
N LEU A 489 -9.22 5.53 29.31
CA LEU A 489 -10.38 6.40 29.25
C LEU A 489 -11.10 6.37 30.60
N ASP A 490 -11.52 7.54 31.07
CA ASP A 490 -12.50 7.62 32.15
C ASP A 490 -13.90 7.32 31.57
N MET A 491 -14.76 6.69 32.37
CA MET A 491 -16.15 6.44 32.00
C MET A 491 -16.93 7.75 31.83
N ASN A 492 -16.59 8.80 32.57
CA ASN A 492 -17.25 10.10 32.52
C ASN A 492 -16.88 10.91 31.26
N GLU A 493 -15.84 10.50 30.55
CA GLU A 493 -15.30 11.20 29.38
C GLU A 493 -15.60 10.49 28.05
N THR A 494 -16.26 9.32 28.10
CA THR A 494 -16.66 8.60 26.90
C THR A 494 -18.08 8.93 26.48
N THR A 495 -18.38 8.77 25.19
CA THR A 495 -19.74 8.86 24.68
C THR A 495 -20.55 7.66 25.14
N ILE A 496 -21.61 7.92 25.89
CA ILE A 496 -22.57 6.92 26.36
C ILE A 496 -23.90 7.21 25.66
N HIS A 497 -24.42 6.21 24.96
CA HIS A 497 -25.81 6.20 24.52
C HIS A 497 -26.62 5.45 25.56
N CYS A 498 -27.54 6.15 26.23
CA CYS A 498 -28.26 5.62 27.38
C CYS A 498 -29.29 4.57 26.98
N ALA A 499 -29.58 3.63 27.88
CA ALA A 499 -30.70 2.72 27.74
C ALA A 499 -32.00 3.50 27.46
N GLY A 500 -32.75 3.07 26.45
CA GLY A 500 -33.97 3.75 26.00
C GLY A 500 -33.76 4.89 25.00
N GLU A 501 -32.53 5.32 24.73
CA GLU A 501 -32.25 6.31 23.67
C GLU A 501 -32.50 5.71 22.27
N VAL A 502 -33.11 6.50 21.39
CA VAL A 502 -33.34 6.13 19.98
C VAL A 502 -32.11 6.52 19.16
N LEU A 503 -31.39 5.52 18.68
CA LEU A 503 -30.19 5.69 17.86
C LEU A 503 -30.51 5.60 16.38
N GLU A 504 -30.01 6.58 15.63
CA GLU A 504 -30.02 6.59 14.18
C GLU A 504 -28.83 5.80 13.63
N ASN A 505 -29.05 4.99 12.59
CA ASN A 505 -27.97 4.28 11.94
C ASN A 505 -27.12 5.25 11.11
N LYS A 506 -25.81 5.01 11.08
CA LYS A 506 -24.86 5.78 10.25
C LYS A 506 -24.87 5.39 8.78
N ASN A 507 -25.43 4.24 8.42
CA ASN A 507 -25.57 3.85 7.02
C ASN A 507 -26.80 4.55 6.43
N PRO A 508 -26.63 5.45 5.44
CA PRO A 508 -27.75 6.17 4.83
C PRO A 508 -28.80 5.24 4.21
N ASP A 509 -28.39 4.05 3.77
CA ASP A 509 -29.27 3.06 3.13
C ASP A 509 -30.03 2.20 4.16
N ASN A 510 -29.85 2.44 5.46
CA ASN A 510 -30.54 1.72 6.53
C ASN A 510 -31.28 2.69 7.48
N PRO A 511 -32.52 3.09 7.14
CA PRO A 511 -33.29 4.09 7.89
C PRO A 511 -33.82 3.58 9.25
N LYS A 512 -33.59 2.31 9.62
CA LYS A 512 -34.14 1.73 10.86
C LYS A 512 -33.56 2.42 12.10
N LYS A 513 -34.41 2.97 12.95
CA LYS A 513 -33.99 3.43 14.28
C LYS A 513 -33.90 2.26 15.24
N ARG A 514 -32.94 2.29 16.17
CA ARG A 514 -32.74 1.23 17.16
C ARG A 514 -32.79 1.80 18.56
N GLN A 515 -33.38 1.04 19.47
CA GLN A 515 -33.43 1.34 20.89
C GLN A 515 -32.92 0.12 21.65
N PHE A 516 -32.08 0.34 22.65
CA PHE A 516 -31.49 -0.73 23.46
C PHE A 516 -31.91 -0.58 24.92
N VAL A 517 -32.12 -1.70 25.60
CA VAL A 517 -32.49 -1.74 27.04
C VAL A 517 -31.26 -1.63 27.97
N TYR A 518 -30.10 -1.29 27.41
CA TYR A 518 -28.82 -1.18 28.10
C TYR A 518 -27.97 -0.10 27.42
N ASP A 519 -27.02 0.46 28.16
CA ASP A 519 -26.14 1.50 27.65
C ASP A 519 -25.15 0.98 26.60
N ILE A 520 -24.92 1.79 25.56
CA ILE A 520 -23.85 1.57 24.59
C ILE A 520 -22.74 2.59 24.84
N ILE A 521 -21.63 2.08 25.36
CA ILE A 521 -20.48 2.87 25.77
C ILE A 521 -19.43 2.80 24.65
N LYS A 522 -19.11 3.95 24.03
CA LYS A 522 -18.05 4.05 23.02
C LYS A 522 -16.73 3.64 23.65
N ASP A 523 -15.99 2.78 22.95
CA ASP A 523 -14.65 2.34 23.37
C ASP A 523 -14.54 1.80 24.80
N LYS A 524 -15.64 1.25 25.36
CA LYS A 524 -15.75 0.62 26.69
C LYS A 524 -14.58 -0.26 27.07
N ARG A 525 -14.01 -0.99 26.09
CA ARG A 525 -12.86 -1.85 26.33
C ARG A 525 -11.67 -1.11 26.91
N TYR A 526 -11.50 0.20 26.73
CA TYR A 526 -10.41 1.03 27.26
C TYR A 526 -10.75 1.77 28.56
N THR A 527 -11.98 1.67 29.06
CA THR A 527 -12.40 2.22 30.37
C THR A 527 -12.10 1.25 31.52
N GLN A 528 -11.48 0.11 31.22
CA GLN A 528 -11.16 -0.94 32.16
C GLN A 528 -9.77 -1.50 31.85
N ASP A 529 -9.09 -1.93 32.90
CA ASP A 529 -7.90 -2.75 32.78
C ASP A 529 -8.23 -4.06 32.07
N LYS A 530 -7.31 -4.53 31.22
CA LYS A 530 -7.46 -5.78 30.48
C LYS A 530 -6.18 -6.60 30.50
N PHE A 531 -6.35 -7.90 30.70
CA PHE A 531 -5.34 -8.90 30.39
C PHE A 531 -5.55 -9.39 28.95
N MET A 532 -4.45 -9.60 28.22
CA MET A 532 -4.48 -10.08 26.85
C MET A 532 -3.53 -11.26 26.71
N LEU A 533 -4.01 -12.36 26.14
CA LEU A 533 -3.21 -13.55 25.85
C LEU A 533 -2.96 -13.63 24.35
N HIS A 534 -1.69 -13.78 23.97
CA HIS A 534 -1.27 -14.06 22.60
C HIS A 534 -0.75 -15.50 22.54
N VAL A 535 -1.38 -16.33 21.71
CA VAL A 535 -1.05 -17.76 21.56
C VAL A 535 -0.68 -18.05 20.11
N PRO A 536 0.57 -18.43 19.82
CA PRO A 536 0.97 -18.85 18.47
C PRO A 536 0.51 -20.28 18.18
N ILE A 537 0.14 -20.52 16.92
CA ILE A 537 -0.29 -21.84 16.43
C ILE A 537 0.36 -22.13 15.08
N THR A 538 0.51 -23.40 14.73
CA THR A 538 0.86 -23.85 13.38
C THR A 538 -0.35 -24.52 12.76
N MET A 539 -0.69 -24.12 11.53
CA MET A 539 -1.77 -24.70 10.72
C MET A 539 -1.12 -25.58 9.64
N ASN A 540 -1.84 -26.62 9.18
CA ASN A 540 -1.30 -27.65 8.28
C ASN A 540 -0.02 -28.30 8.85
N PHE A 541 -0.01 -28.55 10.16
CA PHE A 541 1.08 -29.23 10.84
C PHE A 541 1.29 -30.63 10.26
N GLY A 542 2.56 -31.04 10.11
CA GLY A 542 2.93 -32.30 9.46
C GLY A 542 2.94 -32.27 7.93
N VAL A 543 2.52 -31.18 7.28
CA VAL A 543 2.58 -31.04 5.82
C VAL A 543 3.90 -30.40 5.39
N GLN A 544 4.55 -30.99 4.38
CA GLN A 544 5.77 -30.44 3.79
C GLN A 544 5.45 -29.19 2.97
N GLY A 545 6.12 -28.08 3.30
CA GLY A 545 6.07 -26.86 2.48
C GLY A 545 6.73 -27.07 1.11
N MET A 546 6.13 -26.49 0.07
CA MET A 546 6.72 -26.42 -1.26
C MET A 546 7.42 -25.07 -1.46
N THR A 547 8.47 -25.02 -2.27
CA THR A 547 8.98 -23.74 -2.79
C THR A 547 7.93 -23.09 -3.70
N ILE A 548 8.01 -21.77 -3.91
CA ILE A 548 7.11 -21.06 -4.83
C ILE A 548 7.14 -21.69 -6.23
N LYS A 549 8.33 -22.06 -6.70
CA LYS A 549 8.53 -22.70 -8.00
C LYS A 549 7.81 -24.05 -8.11
N GLU A 550 7.96 -24.93 -7.10
CA GLU A 550 7.29 -26.23 -7.08
C GLU A 550 5.77 -26.10 -7.00
N PHE A 551 5.29 -25.18 -6.16
CA PHE A 551 3.88 -24.91 -6.01
C PHE A 551 3.25 -24.39 -7.32
N ASN A 552 3.90 -23.42 -7.97
CA ASN A 552 3.47 -22.89 -9.26
C ASN A 552 3.48 -23.97 -10.34
N LYS A 553 4.50 -24.84 -10.37
CA LYS A 553 4.55 -25.97 -11.30
C LYS A 553 3.32 -26.88 -11.12
N LYS A 554 2.95 -27.21 -9.87
CA LYS A 554 1.76 -28.03 -9.58
C LYS A 554 0.46 -27.35 -10.02
N VAL A 555 0.34 -26.03 -9.80
CA VAL A 555 -0.81 -25.26 -10.29
C VAL A 555 -0.87 -25.25 -11.82
N ASN A 556 0.25 -25.01 -12.50
CA ASN A 556 0.30 -25.01 -13.97
C ASN A 556 -0.01 -26.38 -14.57
N GLN A 557 0.45 -27.47 -13.93
CA GLN A 557 0.06 -28.84 -14.29
C GLN A 557 -1.44 -29.05 -14.15
N SER A 558 -2.05 -28.50 -13.11
CA SER A 558 -3.50 -28.56 -12.92
C SER A 558 -4.20 -27.78 -14.03
N ILE A 559 -3.77 -26.55 -14.32
CA ILE A 559 -4.32 -25.73 -15.41
C ILE A 559 -4.24 -26.43 -16.78
N GLN A 560 -3.16 -27.15 -17.08
CA GLN A 560 -3.05 -27.93 -18.33
C GLN A 560 -4.09 -29.04 -18.45
N GLN A 561 -4.58 -29.59 -17.33
CA GLN A 561 -5.53 -30.71 -17.31
C GLN A 561 -6.99 -30.28 -17.42
N TYR A 562 -7.31 -28.99 -17.21
CA TYR A 562 -8.67 -28.48 -17.27
C TYR A 562 -8.90 -27.61 -18.51
N ASP A 563 -9.91 -27.97 -19.30
CA ASP A 563 -10.24 -27.26 -20.53
C ASP A 563 -10.83 -25.86 -20.27
N GLU A 564 -11.64 -25.71 -19.22
CA GLU A 564 -12.32 -24.46 -18.88
C GLU A 564 -11.80 -23.87 -17.56
N VAL A 565 -10.84 -22.95 -17.68
CA VAL A 565 -10.35 -22.11 -16.58
C VAL A 565 -10.71 -20.66 -16.90
N ASN A 566 -11.51 -20.05 -16.03
CA ASN A 566 -11.93 -18.66 -16.19
C ASN A 566 -10.88 -17.70 -15.62
N VAL A 567 -10.99 -16.42 -15.95
CA VAL A 567 -10.02 -15.40 -15.51
C VAL A 567 -10.73 -14.24 -14.85
N ILE A 568 -10.29 -13.87 -13.65
CA ILE A 568 -10.68 -12.64 -12.98
C ILE A 568 -9.56 -11.62 -13.17
N GLY A 569 -9.79 -10.62 -14.02
CA GLY A 569 -8.93 -9.45 -14.11
C GLY A 569 -9.33 -8.42 -13.05
N ILE A 570 -8.34 -7.87 -12.36
CA ILE A 570 -8.56 -6.80 -11.38
C ILE A 570 -7.71 -5.61 -11.77
N ASP A 571 -8.38 -4.49 -12.05
CA ASP A 571 -7.75 -3.21 -12.31
C ASP A 571 -7.88 -2.27 -11.11
N ARG A 572 -7.02 -1.27 -11.10
CA ARG A 572 -7.05 -0.14 -10.18
C ARG A 572 -7.30 1.13 -10.98
N GLY A 573 -8.39 1.82 -10.65
CA GLY A 573 -8.77 3.08 -11.27
C GLY A 573 -8.34 4.29 -10.45
N GLU A 574 -8.38 5.46 -11.07
CA GLU A 574 -8.34 6.76 -10.37
C GLU A 574 -9.70 7.10 -9.72
N ARG A 575 -10.77 6.41 -10.13
CA ARG A 575 -12.15 6.57 -9.62
C ARG A 575 -12.67 5.35 -8.88
N HIS A 576 -12.31 4.17 -9.34
CA HIS A 576 -12.64 2.93 -8.66
C HIS A 576 -11.43 2.43 -7.88
N LEU A 577 -11.60 2.21 -6.56
CA LEU A 577 -10.56 1.64 -5.70
C LEU A 577 -10.02 0.34 -6.29
N LEU A 578 -10.93 -0.50 -6.76
CA LEU A 578 -10.68 -1.71 -7.55
C LEU A 578 -11.87 -1.93 -8.47
N TYR A 579 -11.60 -2.41 -9.69
CA TYR A 579 -12.61 -2.87 -10.63
C TYR A 579 -12.31 -4.32 -10.99
N LEU A 580 -13.33 -5.17 -11.06
CA LEU A 580 -13.17 -6.56 -11.46
C LEU A 580 -13.94 -6.85 -12.74
N THR A 581 -13.36 -7.71 -13.57
CA THR A 581 -14.00 -8.34 -14.72
C THR A 581 -13.67 -9.83 -14.72
N VAL A 582 -14.70 -10.67 -14.75
CA VAL A 582 -14.59 -12.11 -14.92
C VAL A 582 -14.87 -12.44 -16.37
N ILE A 583 -13.96 -13.16 -17.01
CA ILE A 583 -14.13 -13.64 -18.37
C ILE A 583 -14.03 -15.16 -18.43
N ASN A 584 -14.69 -15.77 -19.42
CA ASN A 584 -14.52 -17.18 -19.72
C ASN A 584 -13.28 -17.47 -20.60
N SER A 585 -13.09 -18.74 -20.96
CA SER A 585 -12.00 -19.19 -21.84
C SER A 585 -12.05 -18.65 -23.27
N LYS A 586 -13.19 -18.09 -23.71
CA LYS A 586 -13.34 -17.37 -24.98
C LYS A 586 -13.15 -15.86 -24.82
N GLY A 587 -12.99 -15.40 -23.59
CA GLY A 587 -12.89 -14.01 -23.17
C GLY A 587 -14.22 -13.25 -23.16
N GLU A 588 -15.37 -13.94 -23.16
CA GLU A 588 -16.68 -13.31 -22.98
C GLU A 588 -16.83 -12.87 -21.51
N ILE A 589 -17.38 -11.68 -21.28
CA ILE A 589 -17.59 -11.15 -19.91
C ILE A 589 -18.73 -11.91 -19.23
N LEU A 590 -18.44 -12.51 -18.07
CA LEU A 590 -19.41 -13.19 -17.22
C LEU A 590 -19.93 -12.30 -16.09
N GLU A 591 -19.07 -11.45 -15.53
CA GLU A 591 -19.41 -10.53 -14.45
C GLU A 591 -18.42 -9.38 -14.44
N GLN A 592 -18.89 -8.14 -14.37
CA GLN A 592 -18.05 -6.95 -14.21
C GLN A 592 -18.66 -6.01 -13.19
N ARG A 593 -17.84 -5.45 -12.29
CA ARG A 593 -18.33 -4.45 -11.32
C ARG A 593 -17.19 -3.70 -10.63
N SER A 594 -17.53 -2.49 -10.17
CA SER A 594 -16.71 -1.78 -9.19
C SER A 594 -16.81 -2.45 -7.82
N LEU A 595 -15.71 -2.40 -7.07
CA LEU A 595 -15.66 -2.74 -5.65
C LEU A 595 -15.70 -1.50 -4.74
N ASN A 596 -16.06 -0.32 -5.25
CA ASN A 596 -16.25 0.87 -4.43
C ASN A 596 -17.30 0.68 -3.33
N ASP A 597 -18.37 -0.03 -3.69
CA ASP A 597 -19.49 -0.31 -2.81
C ASP A 597 -19.59 -1.81 -2.59
N ILE A 598 -19.65 -2.22 -1.33
CA ILE A 598 -19.70 -3.64 -0.97
C ILE A 598 -21.10 -3.95 -0.42
N THR A 599 -21.84 -4.77 -1.14
CA THR A 599 -23.11 -5.34 -0.68
C THR A 599 -22.84 -6.59 0.14
N THR A 600 -23.36 -6.63 1.36
CA THR A 600 -23.33 -7.80 2.25
C THR A 600 -24.74 -8.22 2.61
N ALA A 601 -25.01 -9.52 2.63
CA ALA A 601 -26.25 -10.05 3.16
C ALA A 601 -26.11 -10.30 4.67
N SER A 602 -27.05 -9.80 5.45
CA SER A 602 -27.17 -10.16 6.86
C SER A 602 -27.72 -11.59 7.03
N VAL A 603 -27.59 -12.14 8.23
CA VAL A 603 -28.09 -13.50 8.58
C VAL A 603 -29.58 -13.66 8.28
N ASN A 604 -30.34 -12.56 8.30
CA ASN A 604 -31.79 -12.55 8.05
C ASN A 604 -32.13 -12.23 6.57
N GLY A 605 -31.15 -12.31 5.66
CA GLY A 605 -31.32 -12.07 4.22
C GLY A 605 -31.41 -10.58 3.81
N THR A 606 -31.44 -9.63 4.76
CA THR A 606 -31.43 -8.20 4.43
C THR A 606 -30.07 -7.82 3.84
N GLN A 607 -30.07 -7.26 2.63
CA GLN A 607 -28.86 -6.72 2.00
C GLN A 607 -28.51 -5.34 2.57
N MET A 608 -27.22 -5.11 2.78
CA MET A 608 -26.68 -3.83 3.22
C MET A 608 -25.49 -3.48 2.33
N THR A 609 -25.60 -2.33 1.66
CA THR A 609 -24.50 -1.77 0.87
C THR A 609 -23.70 -0.80 1.74
N THR A 610 -22.38 -0.90 1.65
CA THR A 610 -21.44 0.00 2.33
C THR A 610 -20.59 0.73 1.28
N PRO A 611 -20.73 2.06 1.13
CA PRO A 611 -20.01 2.81 0.10
C PRO A 611 -18.59 3.17 0.54
N TYR A 612 -17.66 2.21 0.44
CA TYR A 612 -16.29 2.36 0.96
C TYR A 612 -15.51 3.49 0.31
N HIS A 613 -15.67 3.73 -0.99
CA HIS A 613 -15.00 4.85 -1.67
C HIS A 613 -15.39 6.20 -1.05
N LYS A 614 -16.69 6.45 -0.89
CA LYS A 614 -17.20 7.70 -0.27
C LYS A 614 -16.75 7.84 1.19
N ILE A 615 -16.77 6.75 1.96
CA ILE A 615 -16.35 6.78 3.37
C ILE A 615 -14.84 7.02 3.49
N LEU A 616 -14.02 6.42 2.61
CA LEU A 616 -12.57 6.63 2.57
C LEU A 616 -12.22 8.05 2.16
N ASP A 617 -12.85 8.58 1.11
CA ASP A 617 -12.63 9.96 0.64
C ASP A 617 -13.01 10.99 1.72
N LYS A 618 -14.21 10.85 2.31
CA LYS A 618 -14.62 11.68 3.45
C LYS A 618 -13.62 11.61 4.60
N ARG A 619 -13.14 10.41 4.94
CA ARG A 619 -12.15 10.21 6.01
C ARG A 619 -10.81 10.87 5.67
N GLU A 620 -10.44 10.97 4.39
CA GLU A 620 -9.22 11.64 3.96
C GLU A 620 -9.33 13.15 4.04
N ILE A 621 -10.47 13.72 3.63
CA ILE A 621 -10.80 15.13 3.82
C ILE A 621 -10.78 15.48 5.31
N GLU A 622 -11.47 14.69 6.15
CA GLU A 622 -11.47 14.85 7.61
C GLU A 622 -10.05 14.81 8.20
N ARG A 623 -9.21 13.88 7.74
CA ARG A 623 -7.81 13.77 8.20
C ARG A 623 -6.94 14.91 7.69
N LEU A 624 -7.16 15.39 6.48
CA LEU A 624 -6.44 16.54 5.94
C LEU A 624 -6.81 17.79 6.76
N ASN A 625 -8.09 17.99 7.01
CA ASN A 625 -8.60 19.07 7.85
C ASN A 625 -8.05 18.96 9.27
N ALA A 626 -8.08 17.77 9.90
CA ALA A 626 -7.49 17.56 11.23
C ALA A 626 -5.98 17.77 11.26
N ARG A 627 -5.24 17.41 10.20
CA ARG A 627 -3.80 17.72 10.09
C ARG A 627 -3.55 19.22 9.98
N VAL A 628 -4.39 19.93 9.24
CA VAL A 628 -4.32 21.38 9.07
C VAL A 628 -4.84 22.11 10.32
N GLY A 629 -5.72 21.50 11.12
CA GLY A 629 -6.28 22.07 12.36
C GLY A 629 -5.58 21.62 13.64
N TRP A 630 -4.64 20.67 13.54
CA TRP A 630 -4.06 19.94 14.67
C TRP A 630 -5.09 19.20 15.56
N GLY A 631 -6.22 18.83 14.98
CA GLY A 631 -7.24 17.99 15.61
C GLY A 631 -6.86 16.50 15.68
N GLU A 632 -7.75 15.70 16.24
CA GLU A 632 -7.58 14.24 16.33
C GLU A 632 -7.52 13.62 14.93
N ILE A 633 -6.40 12.98 14.59
CA ILE A 633 -6.24 12.29 13.31
C ILE A 633 -6.74 10.85 13.45
N GLU A 634 -8.02 10.64 13.16
CA GLU A 634 -8.59 9.30 13.12
C GLU A 634 -7.83 8.40 12.13
N THR A 635 -7.60 7.16 12.51
CA THR A 635 -6.79 6.23 11.70
C THR A 635 -7.59 5.71 10.51
N ILE A 636 -7.03 5.86 9.31
CA ILE A 636 -7.63 5.36 8.06
C ILE A 636 -7.20 3.93 7.73
N LYS A 637 -6.13 3.46 8.38
CA LYS A 637 -5.54 2.15 8.14
C LYS A 637 -6.55 1.03 8.41
N GLU A 638 -7.28 1.10 9.51
CA GLU A 638 -8.28 0.12 9.92
C GLU A 638 -9.47 0.13 8.99
N LEU A 639 -9.92 1.29 8.52
CA LEU A 639 -10.97 1.41 7.52
C LEU A 639 -10.54 0.75 6.19
N LYS A 640 -9.30 1.02 5.75
CA LYS A 640 -8.70 0.36 4.57
C LYS A 640 -8.59 -1.15 4.78
N SER A 641 -8.12 -1.62 5.92
CA SER A 641 -8.06 -3.05 6.24
C SER A 641 -9.44 -3.70 6.27
N GLY A 642 -10.47 -3.00 6.77
CA GLY A 642 -11.87 -3.42 6.72
C GLY A 642 -12.36 -3.59 5.28
N TYR A 643 -12.22 -2.56 4.46
CA TYR A 643 -12.51 -2.60 3.02
C TYR A 643 -11.84 -3.80 2.34
N LEU A 644 -10.53 -3.93 2.49
CA LEU A 644 -9.75 -5.01 1.88
C LEU A 644 -10.21 -6.40 2.33
N SER A 645 -10.64 -6.56 3.60
CA SER A 645 -11.15 -7.84 4.07
C SER A 645 -12.43 -8.28 3.35
N HIS A 646 -13.31 -7.32 3.01
CA HIS A 646 -14.51 -7.60 2.22
C HIS A 646 -14.19 -7.92 0.77
N VAL A 647 -13.31 -7.13 0.15
CA VAL A 647 -12.84 -7.36 -1.23
C VAL A 647 -12.20 -8.74 -1.38
N VAL A 648 -11.27 -9.09 -0.49
CA VAL A 648 -10.58 -10.39 -0.52
C VAL A 648 -11.59 -11.53 -0.36
N HIS A 649 -12.60 -11.37 0.51
CA HIS A 649 -13.67 -12.34 0.64
C HIS A 649 -14.46 -12.51 -0.67
N GLN A 650 -14.92 -11.42 -1.29
CA GLN A 650 -15.66 -11.48 -2.56
C GLN A 650 -14.84 -12.11 -3.68
N ILE A 651 -13.57 -11.72 -3.84
CA ILE A 651 -12.69 -12.31 -4.86
C ILE A 651 -12.49 -13.80 -4.62
N SER A 652 -12.27 -14.20 -3.35
CA SER A 652 -12.13 -15.61 -3.00
C SER A 652 -13.40 -16.40 -3.33
N GLN A 653 -14.59 -15.82 -3.14
CA GLN A 653 -15.85 -16.45 -3.56
C GLN A 653 -15.98 -16.55 -5.08
N LEU A 654 -15.60 -15.51 -5.82
CA LEU A 654 -15.63 -15.49 -7.29
C LEU A 654 -14.67 -16.53 -7.88
N MET A 655 -13.47 -16.68 -7.32
CA MET A 655 -12.51 -17.70 -7.73
C MET A 655 -13.12 -19.10 -7.67
N LEU A 656 -13.85 -19.41 -6.59
CA LEU A 656 -14.50 -20.70 -6.41
C LEU A 656 -15.75 -20.85 -7.28
N LYS A 657 -16.59 -19.81 -7.37
CA LYS A 657 -17.81 -19.79 -8.19
C LYS A 657 -17.51 -20.06 -9.66
N TYR A 658 -16.46 -19.44 -10.20
CA TYR A 658 -16.13 -19.49 -11.62
C TYR A 658 -14.96 -20.41 -11.95
N ASN A 659 -14.39 -21.16 -11.00
CA ASN A 659 -13.16 -21.94 -11.21
C ASN A 659 -12.06 -21.09 -11.91
N ALA A 660 -11.72 -19.97 -11.30
CA ALA A 660 -10.98 -18.91 -11.97
C ALA A 660 -9.60 -18.62 -11.34
N ILE A 661 -8.63 -18.30 -12.21
CA ILE A 661 -7.39 -17.64 -11.78
C ILE A 661 -7.64 -16.13 -11.58
N VAL A 662 -6.78 -15.46 -10.81
CA VAL A 662 -6.82 -13.99 -10.67
C VAL A 662 -5.58 -13.39 -11.29
N VAL A 663 -5.79 -12.30 -12.04
CA VAL A 663 -4.74 -11.62 -12.80
C VAL A 663 -4.68 -10.17 -12.38
N LEU A 664 -3.48 -9.73 -12.02
CA LEU A 664 -3.17 -8.42 -11.49
C LEU A 664 -2.13 -7.72 -12.37
N GLU A 665 -2.09 -6.39 -12.33
CA GLU A 665 -1.02 -5.65 -12.98
C GLU A 665 0.34 -5.85 -12.30
N ASP A 666 1.38 -6.14 -13.08
CA ASP A 666 2.76 -5.98 -12.67
C ASP A 666 3.21 -4.53 -12.84
N LEU A 667 3.66 -3.94 -11.75
CA LEU A 667 3.88 -2.52 -11.64
C LEU A 667 5.28 -2.27 -11.11
N ASN A 668 6.13 -1.68 -11.96
CA ASN A 668 7.47 -1.28 -11.59
C ASN A 668 7.45 -0.31 -10.39
N PHE A 669 8.37 -0.50 -9.43
CA PHE A 669 8.47 0.31 -8.21
C PHE A 669 8.54 1.84 -8.46
N GLY A 670 9.10 2.26 -9.61
CA GLY A 670 9.15 3.66 -10.05
C GLY A 670 7.79 4.20 -10.54
N PHE A 671 7.01 3.40 -11.27
CA PHE A 671 5.65 3.77 -11.68
C PHE A 671 4.71 3.84 -10.46
N LYS A 672 4.92 2.95 -9.48
CA LYS A 672 4.29 3.02 -8.15
C LYS A 672 4.69 4.28 -7.35
N ARG A 673 5.71 5.07 -7.73
CA ARG A 673 6.14 6.29 -6.99
C ARG A 673 5.53 7.59 -7.57
N GLY A 674 5.10 7.60 -8.84
CA GLY A 674 4.72 8.83 -9.55
C GLY A 674 3.25 9.26 -9.44
N ARG A 675 2.30 8.34 -9.13
CA ARG A 675 0.88 8.66 -8.95
C ARG A 675 0.43 8.41 -7.49
N PHE A 676 0.14 9.53 -6.83
CA PHE A 676 -0.60 9.78 -5.57
C PHE A 676 -0.29 8.99 -4.27
N LYS A 677 -0.27 9.76 -3.16
CA LYS A 677 0.16 9.40 -1.79
C LYS A 677 -0.66 8.29 -1.09
N VAL A 678 -1.71 7.74 -1.71
CA VAL A 678 -2.78 6.99 -1.01
C VAL A 678 -3.17 5.67 -1.68
N GLU A 679 -3.48 5.68 -2.98
CA GLU A 679 -3.91 4.50 -3.77
C GLU A 679 -2.85 3.39 -3.75
N LYS A 680 -1.57 3.78 -3.77
CA LYS A 680 -0.42 2.87 -3.67
C LYS A 680 -0.48 1.97 -2.43
N GLN A 681 -0.90 2.50 -1.28
CA GLN A 681 -0.94 1.73 -0.04
C GLN A 681 -2.12 0.75 -0.03
N ILE A 682 -3.24 1.09 -0.66
CA ILE A 682 -4.41 0.20 -0.75
C ILE A 682 -4.07 -1.00 -1.64
N TYR A 683 -3.48 -0.80 -2.82
CA TYR A 683 -3.18 -1.88 -3.75
C TYR A 683 -2.10 -2.85 -3.22
N GLN A 684 -1.01 -2.34 -2.67
CA GLN A 684 0.02 -3.22 -2.09
C GLN A 684 -0.52 -3.99 -0.87
N ASN A 685 -1.37 -3.36 -0.05
CA ASN A 685 -2.02 -4.05 1.07
C ASN A 685 -3.07 -5.06 0.59
N PHE A 686 -3.76 -4.77 -0.53
CA PHE A 686 -4.69 -5.67 -1.19
C PHE A 686 -3.96 -6.94 -1.66
N GLU A 687 -2.89 -6.81 -2.45
CA GLU A 687 -2.07 -7.95 -2.90
C GLU A 687 -1.63 -8.81 -1.70
N ASN A 688 -1.06 -8.18 -0.68
CA ASN A 688 -0.62 -8.88 0.53
C ASN A 688 -1.77 -9.59 1.25
N ALA A 689 -2.93 -8.93 1.40
CA ALA A 689 -4.08 -9.50 2.08
C ALA A 689 -4.70 -10.67 1.30
N LEU A 690 -4.78 -10.54 -0.04
CA LEU A 690 -5.27 -11.59 -0.92
C LEU A 690 -4.34 -12.80 -0.87
N ILE A 691 -3.03 -12.62 -1.07
CA ILE A 691 -2.07 -13.73 -1.02
C ILE A 691 -2.13 -14.42 0.35
N LYS A 692 -2.08 -13.66 1.46
CA LYS A 692 -2.14 -14.24 2.81
C LYS A 692 -3.44 -15.00 3.08
N LYS A 693 -4.57 -14.51 2.58
CA LYS A 693 -5.85 -15.20 2.76
C LYS A 693 -5.93 -16.47 1.91
N LEU A 694 -5.42 -16.44 0.67
CA LEU A 694 -5.38 -17.58 -0.23
C LEU A 694 -4.34 -18.64 0.18
N ASN A 695 -3.36 -18.29 1.01
CA ASN A 695 -2.39 -19.25 1.54
C ASN A 695 -3.03 -20.25 2.50
N HIS A 696 -4.11 -19.82 3.18
CA HIS A 696 -4.94 -20.65 4.04
C HIS A 696 -6.39 -20.13 4.04
N LEU A 697 -7.13 -20.53 3.01
CA LEU A 697 -8.50 -20.10 2.74
C LEU A 697 -9.50 -21.07 3.39
N VAL A 698 -10.12 -20.58 4.46
CA VAL A 698 -11.25 -21.23 5.15
C VAL A 698 -12.57 -20.51 4.82
N LEU A 699 -13.56 -21.33 4.47
CA LEU A 699 -14.95 -20.99 4.19
C LEU A 699 -15.80 -21.39 5.42
N LYS A 700 -16.45 -20.40 6.05
CA LYS A 700 -17.15 -20.58 7.34
C LYS A 700 -18.51 -21.27 7.24
N ASP A 701 -18.93 -21.57 6.04
CA ASP A 701 -20.20 -22.19 5.66
C ASP A 701 -20.04 -23.66 5.26
N LYS A 702 -18.80 -24.12 5.08
CA LYS A 702 -18.48 -25.51 4.80
C LYS A 702 -18.51 -26.35 6.07
N ALA A 703 -19.01 -27.58 5.94
CA ALA A 703 -18.97 -28.57 7.01
C ALA A 703 -17.53 -29.07 7.22
N ASP A 704 -17.24 -29.62 8.40
CA ASP A 704 -15.88 -29.96 8.83
C ASP A 704 -15.09 -30.82 7.84
N ASP A 705 -15.72 -31.80 7.19
CA ASP A 705 -15.03 -32.72 6.29
C ASP A 705 -14.98 -32.24 4.83
N GLU A 706 -15.64 -31.13 4.50
CA GLU A 706 -15.66 -30.59 3.15
C GLU A 706 -14.38 -29.82 2.80
N ILE A 707 -13.98 -29.86 1.53
CA ILE A 707 -12.90 -29.02 1.01
C ILE A 707 -13.25 -27.54 1.23
N GLY A 708 -12.32 -26.78 1.80
CA GLY A 708 -12.49 -25.39 2.17
C GLY A 708 -12.98 -25.17 3.60
N SER A 709 -13.29 -26.24 4.36
CA SER A 709 -13.54 -26.15 5.80
C SER A 709 -12.28 -25.70 6.56
N TYR A 710 -12.39 -25.49 7.87
CA TYR A 710 -11.19 -25.22 8.66
C TYR A 710 -10.30 -26.48 8.81
N LYS A 711 -10.82 -27.71 8.67
CA LYS A 711 -9.98 -28.91 8.69
C LYS A 711 -9.28 -29.14 7.35
N ASN A 712 -9.95 -28.81 6.24
CA ASN A 712 -9.48 -29.01 4.87
C ASN A 712 -9.35 -27.67 4.13
N ALA A 713 -8.63 -26.72 4.73
CA ALA A 713 -8.48 -25.38 4.19
C ALA A 713 -7.80 -25.38 2.81
N LEU A 714 -8.27 -24.52 1.91
CA LEU A 714 -7.69 -24.38 0.58
C LEU A 714 -6.36 -23.60 0.65
N GLN A 715 -5.36 -24.07 -0.10
CA GLN A 715 -4.11 -23.35 -0.33
C GLN A 715 -4.01 -23.03 -1.81
N LEU A 716 -4.31 -21.79 -2.19
CA LEU A 716 -4.32 -21.31 -3.57
C LEU A 716 -3.12 -20.42 -3.89
N THR A 717 -2.33 -20.04 -2.88
CA THR A 717 -1.07 -19.30 -3.01
C THR A 717 -0.02 -19.88 -2.06
N ASN A 718 1.25 -19.65 -2.36
CA ASN A 718 2.33 -20.10 -1.48
C ASN A 718 2.74 -19.00 -0.47
N ASN A 719 3.46 -19.40 0.58
CA ASN A 719 4.09 -18.51 1.54
C ASN A 719 5.13 -17.63 0.85
N PHE A 720 5.24 -16.38 1.32
CA PHE A 720 6.19 -15.41 0.80
C PHE A 720 6.71 -14.50 1.91
N THR A 721 7.93 -13.99 1.72
CA THR A 721 8.57 -13.02 2.63
C THR A 721 8.15 -11.58 2.31
N ASP A 722 8.14 -11.27 1.02
CA ASP A 722 7.85 -9.95 0.49
C ASP A 722 7.41 -10.07 -0.97
N LEU A 723 6.67 -9.09 -1.48
CA LEU A 723 6.10 -9.16 -2.83
C LEU A 723 7.16 -9.25 -3.94
N LYS A 724 8.43 -8.89 -3.69
CA LYS A 724 9.48 -8.96 -4.71
C LYS A 724 9.91 -10.40 -4.99
N SER A 725 9.72 -11.33 -4.04
CA SER A 725 10.13 -12.73 -4.19
C SER A 725 9.13 -13.60 -4.98
N ILE A 726 7.94 -13.07 -5.27
CA ILE A 726 6.84 -13.80 -5.94
C ILE A 726 7.03 -13.93 -7.46
N GLY A 727 7.86 -13.09 -8.09
CA GLY A 727 8.02 -13.10 -9.54
C GLY A 727 6.72 -12.75 -10.27
N LYS A 728 6.31 -13.56 -11.27
CA LYS A 728 5.09 -13.33 -12.07
C LYS A 728 3.89 -14.20 -11.67
N GLN A 729 4.07 -15.10 -10.71
CA GLN A 729 3.03 -16.04 -10.30
C GLN A 729 3.23 -16.48 -8.84
N THR A 730 2.13 -16.53 -8.07
CA THR A 730 2.06 -17.31 -6.82
C THR A 730 0.77 -18.10 -6.82
N GLY A 731 0.87 -19.40 -7.08
CA GLY A 731 -0.29 -20.27 -7.23
C GLY A 731 -1.25 -19.78 -8.32
N PHE A 732 -2.50 -19.51 -7.93
CA PHE A 732 -3.58 -19.05 -8.81
C PHE A 732 -3.60 -17.52 -9.05
N LEU A 733 -2.58 -16.80 -8.58
CA LEU A 733 -2.40 -15.37 -8.85
C LEU A 733 -1.30 -15.15 -9.88
N PHE A 734 -1.60 -14.37 -10.92
CA PHE A 734 -0.67 -14.02 -12.01
C PHE A 734 -0.50 -12.51 -12.13
N TYR A 735 0.69 -12.08 -12.56
CA TYR A 735 1.03 -10.67 -12.73
C TYR A 735 1.42 -10.36 -14.18
N VAL A 736 0.64 -9.50 -14.85
CA VAL A 736 0.80 -9.17 -16.27
C VAL A 736 1.16 -7.69 -16.48
N PRO A 737 1.90 -7.31 -17.53
CA PRO A 737 2.25 -5.91 -17.76
C PRO A 737 1.03 -5.00 -17.98
N ALA A 738 1.01 -3.84 -17.33
CA ALA A 738 -0.05 -2.82 -17.42
C ALA A 738 -0.13 -2.07 -18.78
N TRP A 739 0.77 -2.34 -19.72
CA TRP A 739 0.83 -1.58 -20.97
C TRP A 739 -0.40 -1.81 -21.85
N ASN A 740 -1.10 -0.73 -22.21
CA ASN A 740 -2.32 -0.72 -23.04
C ASN A 740 -3.40 -1.71 -22.60
N THR A 741 -3.77 -1.69 -21.31
CA THR A 741 -4.95 -2.38 -20.78
C THR A 741 -6.19 -1.47 -20.73
N SER A 742 -6.05 -0.22 -20.27
CA SER A 742 -7.19 0.72 -20.20
C SER A 742 -7.39 1.56 -21.47
N LYS A 743 -6.31 1.93 -22.19
CA LYS A 743 -6.34 2.79 -23.39
C LYS A 743 -6.23 1.98 -24.69
N ILE A 744 -7.20 1.10 -24.88
CA ILE A 744 -7.32 0.20 -26.03
C ILE A 744 -8.81 0.02 -26.33
N ASP A 745 -9.16 -0.05 -27.60
CA ASP A 745 -10.51 -0.40 -28.03
C ASP A 745 -10.77 -1.91 -27.83
N PRO A 746 -11.74 -2.32 -27.00
CA PRO A 746 -12.01 -3.74 -26.73
C PRO A 746 -12.55 -4.51 -27.94
N GLU A 747 -13.11 -3.82 -28.94
CA GLU A 747 -13.71 -4.47 -30.12
C GLU A 747 -12.72 -4.67 -31.26
N THR A 748 -11.73 -3.78 -31.39
CA THR A 748 -10.80 -3.79 -32.52
C THR A 748 -9.35 -3.99 -32.11
N GLY A 749 -9.00 -3.83 -30.83
CA GLY A 749 -7.62 -3.79 -30.35
C GLY A 749 -6.85 -2.53 -30.78
N PHE A 750 -7.55 -1.49 -31.23
CA PHE A 750 -6.93 -0.22 -31.62
C PHE A 750 -6.31 0.50 -30.41
N VAL A 751 -5.10 1.01 -30.59
CA VAL A 751 -4.36 1.81 -29.61
C VAL A 751 -3.74 3.03 -30.27
N ASP A 752 -3.64 4.15 -29.57
CA ASP A 752 -2.88 5.31 -30.06
C ASP A 752 -1.37 5.13 -29.86
N LEU A 753 -0.65 4.95 -30.97
CA LEU A 753 0.81 4.88 -31.03
C LEU A 753 1.46 6.16 -31.57
N LEU A 754 0.67 7.15 -32.01
CA LEU A 754 1.18 8.38 -32.63
C LEU A 754 1.60 9.42 -31.61
N LYS A 755 0.82 9.56 -30.53
CA LYS A 755 1.01 10.61 -29.50
C LYS A 755 1.26 12.01 -30.11
N PRO A 756 0.31 12.54 -30.91
CA PRO A 756 0.51 13.77 -31.67
C PRO A 756 0.87 14.96 -30.76
N ARG A 757 1.88 15.74 -31.14
CA ARG A 757 2.33 16.95 -30.42
C ARG A 757 2.86 17.97 -31.41
N TYR A 758 2.44 19.22 -31.24
CA TYR A 758 2.94 20.33 -32.04
C TYR A 758 4.28 20.80 -31.48
N GLU A 759 5.29 20.89 -32.34
CA GLU A 759 6.58 21.51 -32.04
C GLU A 759 6.78 22.74 -32.93
N ASN A 760 6.69 22.56 -34.24
CA ASN A 760 6.75 23.61 -35.25
C ASN A 760 6.00 23.18 -36.51
N ILE A 761 5.82 24.13 -37.44
CA ILE A 761 5.11 23.93 -38.70
C ILE A 761 5.75 22.81 -39.53
N ALA A 762 7.06 22.83 -39.74
CA ALA A 762 7.76 21.86 -40.59
C ALA A 762 7.58 20.41 -40.10
N GLN A 763 7.68 20.18 -38.78
CA GLN A 763 7.42 18.87 -38.20
C GLN A 763 5.95 18.47 -38.28
N SER A 764 5.03 19.42 -38.11
CA SER A 764 3.59 19.16 -38.28
C SER A 764 3.27 18.75 -39.72
N GLN A 765 3.79 19.48 -40.71
CA GLN A 765 3.67 19.15 -42.13
C GLN A 765 4.28 17.77 -42.44
N ALA A 766 5.46 17.46 -41.90
CA ALA A 766 6.09 16.15 -42.06
C ALA A 766 5.30 15.01 -41.39
N PHE A 767 4.63 15.29 -40.27
CA PHE A 767 3.76 14.34 -39.58
C PHE A 767 2.49 14.06 -40.39
N PHE A 768 1.77 15.10 -40.84
CA PHE A 768 0.55 14.95 -41.64
C PHE A 768 0.82 14.42 -43.05
N GLY A 769 1.99 14.71 -43.63
CA GLY A 769 2.42 14.19 -44.93
C GLY A 769 2.64 12.67 -44.97
N LYS A 770 2.68 11.99 -43.81
CA LYS A 770 2.79 10.53 -43.71
C LYS A 770 1.44 9.80 -43.80
N PHE A 771 0.32 10.51 -43.67
CA PHE A 771 -1.01 9.90 -43.81
C PHE A 771 -1.26 9.55 -45.28
N ASP A 772 -1.91 8.41 -45.53
CA ASP A 772 -2.27 8.01 -46.89
C ASP A 772 -3.34 8.93 -47.47
N LYS A 773 -4.33 9.26 -46.63
CA LYS A 773 -5.47 10.06 -47.01
C LYS A 773 -6.11 10.72 -45.80
N ILE A 774 -6.47 11.99 -45.92
CA ILE A 774 -7.35 12.69 -44.97
C ILE A 774 -8.52 13.24 -45.78
N CYS A 775 -9.76 12.90 -45.45
CA CYS A 775 -10.92 13.35 -46.23
C CYS A 775 -12.18 13.46 -45.39
N TYR A 776 -13.14 14.27 -45.85
CA TYR A 776 -14.47 14.31 -45.25
C TYR A 776 -15.39 13.27 -45.91
N ASN A 777 -16.02 12.42 -45.11
CA ASN A 777 -17.03 11.48 -45.58
C ASN A 777 -18.42 12.14 -45.45
N ALA A 778 -18.96 12.64 -46.56
CA ALA A 778 -20.24 13.36 -46.57
C ALA A 778 -21.42 12.46 -46.18
N ASP A 779 -21.40 11.17 -46.55
CA ASP A 779 -22.48 10.22 -46.26
C ASP A 779 -22.56 9.89 -44.77
N ARG A 780 -21.40 9.84 -44.10
CA ARG A 780 -21.29 9.48 -42.69
C ARG A 780 -21.13 10.68 -41.75
N GLY A 781 -20.84 11.85 -42.30
CA GLY A 781 -20.79 13.11 -41.57
C GLY A 781 -19.50 13.40 -40.80
N TYR A 782 -18.43 12.63 -40.97
CA TYR A 782 -17.16 12.78 -40.23
C TYR A 782 -15.91 12.77 -41.13
N PHE A 783 -14.78 13.26 -40.60
CA PHE A 783 -13.46 13.16 -41.24
C PHE A 783 -12.84 11.78 -41.02
N GLU A 784 -12.14 11.27 -42.03
CA GLU A 784 -11.40 10.03 -42.02
C GLU A 784 -9.90 10.31 -42.21
N PHE A 785 -9.08 9.76 -41.33
CA PHE A 785 -7.62 9.75 -41.39
C PHE A 785 -7.16 8.32 -41.65
N HIS A 786 -6.72 8.06 -42.87
CA HIS A 786 -6.22 6.76 -43.32
C HIS A 786 -4.72 6.71 -43.02
N ILE A 787 -4.35 5.75 -42.18
CA ILE A 787 -3.00 5.63 -41.65
C ILE A 787 -2.43 4.23 -41.87
N ASP A 788 -1.16 4.19 -42.24
CA ASP A 788 -0.26 3.07 -42.08
C ASP A 788 0.73 3.34 -40.93
N TYR A 789 0.63 2.60 -39.83
CA TYR A 789 1.52 2.74 -38.68
C TYR A 789 3.00 2.54 -39.03
N ALA A 790 3.36 1.76 -40.06
CA ALA A 790 4.75 1.56 -40.47
C ALA A 790 5.45 2.87 -40.87
N LYS A 791 4.69 3.88 -41.33
CA LYS A 791 5.22 5.21 -41.68
C LYS A 791 5.54 6.07 -40.45
N PHE A 792 5.04 5.69 -39.28
CA PHE A 792 5.15 6.46 -38.04
C PHE A 792 6.02 5.77 -36.99
N THR A 793 5.88 4.45 -36.80
CA THR A 793 6.57 3.73 -35.71
C THR A 793 6.68 2.22 -35.93
N ASP A 794 7.80 1.63 -35.50
CA ASP A 794 7.99 0.17 -35.46
C ASP A 794 7.24 -0.53 -34.31
N LYS A 795 6.57 0.22 -33.43
CA LYS A 795 5.87 -0.35 -32.26
C LYS A 795 4.68 -1.24 -32.66
N ALA A 796 4.09 -1.01 -33.85
CA ALA A 796 2.99 -1.80 -34.40
C ALA A 796 3.44 -3.00 -35.26
N LYS A 797 4.76 -3.26 -35.35
CA LYS A 797 5.28 -4.37 -36.16
C LYS A 797 4.66 -5.69 -35.69
N ASN A 798 4.25 -6.53 -36.65
CA ASN A 798 3.55 -7.81 -36.43
C ASN A 798 2.15 -7.67 -35.78
N SER A 799 1.51 -6.52 -35.91
CA SER A 799 0.10 -6.27 -35.54
C SER A 799 -0.61 -5.55 -36.70
N ARG A 800 -1.90 -5.24 -36.59
CA ARG A 800 -2.64 -4.47 -37.60
C ARG A 800 -2.04 -3.06 -37.74
N GLN A 801 -1.57 -2.74 -38.95
CA GLN A 801 -0.88 -1.46 -39.24
C GLN A 801 -1.78 -0.45 -39.93
N ILE A 802 -2.74 -0.93 -40.73
CA ILE A 802 -3.65 -0.08 -41.49
C ILE A 802 -4.90 0.21 -40.67
N TRP A 803 -5.14 1.49 -40.41
CA TRP A 803 -6.30 1.97 -39.68
C TRP A 803 -6.97 3.14 -40.40
N LYS A 804 -8.27 3.27 -40.16
CA LYS A 804 -9.06 4.42 -40.57
C LYS A 804 -9.64 5.05 -39.31
N ILE A 805 -9.03 6.15 -38.90
CA ILE A 805 -9.43 6.91 -37.71
C ILE A 805 -10.48 7.93 -38.15
N CYS A 806 -11.63 7.94 -37.49
CA CYS A 806 -12.77 8.78 -37.84
C CYS A 806 -13.05 9.78 -36.72
N SER A 807 -13.37 11.03 -37.05
CA SER A 807 -13.76 12.06 -36.07
C SER A 807 -15.19 11.87 -35.51
N HIS A 808 -15.70 10.65 -35.51
CA HIS A 808 -17.06 10.30 -35.05
C HIS A 808 -17.25 10.58 -33.55
N GLY A 809 -18.46 10.98 -33.15
CA GLY A 809 -18.86 11.17 -31.76
C GLY A 809 -18.61 12.58 -31.21
N ASP A 810 -19.53 13.06 -30.37
CA ASP A 810 -19.65 14.49 -30.07
C ASP A 810 -19.04 14.91 -28.73
N LYS A 811 -18.80 13.94 -27.83
CA LYS A 811 -18.33 14.21 -26.47
C LYS A 811 -16.94 13.65 -26.25
N ARG A 812 -15.94 14.53 -26.22
CA ARG A 812 -14.56 14.23 -25.78
C ARG A 812 -14.13 15.23 -24.73
N TYR A 813 -13.49 14.75 -23.67
CA TYR A 813 -13.06 15.59 -22.56
C TYR A 813 -11.54 15.81 -22.54
N VAL A 814 -11.13 17.07 -22.40
CA VAL A 814 -9.72 17.46 -22.26
C VAL A 814 -9.56 18.39 -21.06
N TYR A 815 -8.49 18.21 -20.29
CA TYR A 815 -8.14 19.14 -19.23
C TYR A 815 -7.42 20.35 -19.81
N ASP A 816 -8.01 21.53 -19.64
CA ASP A 816 -7.40 22.82 -19.95
C ASP A 816 -6.92 23.48 -18.65
N LYS A 817 -5.63 23.82 -18.60
CA LYS A 817 -5.01 24.47 -17.44
C LYS A 817 -5.38 25.95 -17.30
N THR A 818 -5.72 26.59 -18.42
CA THR A 818 -6.00 28.04 -18.48
C THR A 818 -7.44 28.37 -18.11
N ALA A 819 -8.33 27.37 -18.20
CA ALA A 819 -9.71 27.49 -17.80
C ALA A 819 -9.86 27.82 -16.29
N ASN A 820 -11.03 28.38 -15.93
CA ASN A 820 -11.38 28.71 -14.54
C ASN A 820 -10.32 29.60 -13.83
N GLN A 821 -9.94 30.73 -14.43
CA GLN A 821 -8.95 31.66 -13.87
C GLN A 821 -7.59 30.98 -13.58
N ASN A 822 -7.06 30.20 -14.53
CA ASN A 822 -5.82 29.43 -14.38
C ASN A 822 -5.84 28.37 -13.25
N LYS A 823 -7.02 28.01 -12.73
CA LYS A 823 -7.18 26.87 -11.80
C LYS A 823 -7.35 25.54 -12.55
N GLY A 824 -7.62 25.62 -13.85
CA GLY A 824 -7.85 24.52 -14.76
C GLY A 824 -9.25 23.90 -14.65
N ALA A 825 -9.73 23.36 -15.75
CA ALA A 825 -11.02 22.68 -15.84
C ALA A 825 -11.04 21.66 -16.99
N THR A 826 -11.91 20.67 -16.88
CA THR A 826 -12.21 19.76 -17.99
C THR A 826 -13.23 20.42 -18.92
N ILE A 827 -12.90 20.48 -20.21
CA ILE A 827 -13.77 21.02 -21.27
C ILE A 827 -14.20 19.92 -22.23
N GLY A 828 -15.41 20.05 -22.78
CA GLY A 828 -15.94 19.17 -23.83
C GLY A 828 -15.54 19.69 -25.21
N VAL A 829 -15.10 18.80 -26.09
CA VAL A 829 -14.65 19.10 -27.45
C VAL A 829 -15.36 18.18 -28.44
N ASN A 830 -16.14 18.74 -29.38
CA ASN A 830 -16.58 18.01 -30.56
C ASN A 830 -15.52 18.14 -31.66
N VAL A 831 -14.65 17.13 -31.78
CA VAL A 831 -13.54 17.15 -32.74
C VAL A 831 -14.03 17.32 -34.18
N ASN A 832 -15.19 16.76 -34.54
CA ASN A 832 -15.71 16.87 -35.89
C ASN A 832 -16.05 18.31 -36.27
N ASP A 833 -16.79 18.99 -35.39
CA ASP A 833 -17.25 20.36 -35.61
C ASP A 833 -16.07 21.36 -35.55
N GLU A 834 -15.12 21.11 -34.66
CA GLU A 834 -13.88 21.89 -34.58
C GLU A 834 -13.01 21.70 -35.82
N LEU A 835 -12.92 20.49 -36.40
CA LEU A 835 -12.22 20.27 -37.67
C LEU A 835 -12.91 20.99 -38.83
N LYS A 836 -14.25 20.95 -38.92
CA LYS A 836 -15.01 21.72 -39.92
C LYS A 836 -14.75 23.21 -39.80
N SER A 837 -14.81 23.74 -38.58
CA SER A 837 -14.56 25.14 -38.28
C SER A 837 -13.13 25.55 -38.62
N LEU A 838 -12.17 24.69 -38.28
CA LEU A 838 -10.75 24.88 -38.60
C LEU A 838 -10.52 24.95 -40.11
N PHE A 839 -10.99 23.95 -40.87
CA PHE A 839 -10.77 23.92 -42.32
C PHE A 839 -11.49 25.06 -43.03
N THR A 840 -12.70 25.43 -42.59
CA THR A 840 -13.42 26.61 -43.12
C THR A 840 -12.64 27.90 -42.87
N ARG A 841 -12.13 28.09 -41.64
CA ARG A 841 -11.38 29.29 -41.23
C ARG A 841 -10.11 29.51 -42.05
N TYR A 842 -9.45 28.43 -42.46
CA TYR A 842 -8.21 28.47 -43.24
C TYR A 842 -8.42 28.14 -44.73
N HIS A 843 -9.67 28.22 -45.22
CA HIS A 843 -10.04 28.03 -46.62
C HIS A 843 -9.59 26.68 -47.23
N ILE A 844 -9.54 25.61 -46.42
CA ILE A 844 -9.28 24.25 -46.88
C ILE A 844 -10.62 23.63 -47.30
N ASN A 845 -10.72 23.24 -48.57
CA ASN A 845 -11.95 22.67 -49.13
C ASN A 845 -12.10 21.19 -48.72
N ASP A 846 -12.91 20.96 -47.69
CA ASP A 846 -13.18 19.63 -47.11
C ASP A 846 -13.85 18.65 -48.09
N LYS A 847 -14.40 19.12 -49.22
CA LYS A 847 -14.94 18.28 -50.30
C LYS A 847 -13.86 17.63 -51.17
N GLN A 848 -12.59 18.01 -51.02
CA GLN A 848 -11.51 17.36 -51.76
C GLN A 848 -11.35 15.89 -51.35
N PRO A 849 -10.97 15.01 -52.29
CA PRO A 849 -10.79 13.60 -51.99
C PRO A 849 -9.61 13.34 -51.05
N ASN A 850 -8.62 14.23 -50.96
CA ASN A 850 -7.50 14.11 -50.02
C ASN A 850 -6.95 15.48 -49.61
N LEU A 851 -7.03 15.80 -48.33
CA LEU A 851 -6.63 17.07 -47.72
C LEU A 851 -5.16 17.12 -47.31
N VAL A 852 -4.40 16.03 -47.44
CA VAL A 852 -3.00 15.97 -46.96
C VAL A 852 -2.15 17.06 -47.60
N MET A 853 -2.25 17.29 -48.91
CA MET A 853 -1.48 18.34 -49.59
C MET A 853 -1.85 19.74 -49.10
N ASP A 854 -3.14 20.03 -48.96
CA ASP A 854 -3.63 21.34 -48.48
C ASP A 854 -3.16 21.62 -47.05
N ILE A 855 -3.22 20.60 -46.17
CA ILE A 855 -2.70 20.67 -44.80
C ILE A 855 -1.18 20.94 -44.82
N CYS A 856 -0.43 20.24 -45.67
CA CYS A 856 1.02 20.40 -45.77
C CYS A 856 1.47 21.73 -46.39
N GLN A 857 0.65 22.34 -47.26
CA GLN A 857 0.94 23.64 -47.88
C GLN A 857 0.57 24.84 -46.99
N ASN A 858 -0.26 24.63 -45.97
CA ASN A 858 -0.61 25.66 -45.00
C ASN A 858 0.61 26.00 -44.12
N ASN A 859 0.93 27.30 -44.01
CA ASN A 859 2.07 27.82 -43.24
C ASN A 859 1.63 28.62 -41.99
N ASP A 860 0.40 28.45 -41.53
CA ASP A 860 -0.10 29.09 -40.31
C ASP A 860 0.20 28.25 -39.06
N LYS A 861 0.81 28.88 -38.06
CA LYS A 861 1.19 28.24 -36.79
C LYS A 861 -0.02 27.76 -36.00
N GLU A 862 -1.06 28.59 -35.87
CA GLU A 862 -2.22 28.26 -35.05
C GLU A 862 -3.08 27.17 -35.73
N PHE A 863 -3.13 27.13 -37.06
CA PHE A 863 -3.71 26.02 -37.80
C PHE A 863 -3.09 24.67 -37.41
N HIS A 864 -1.76 24.53 -37.55
CA HIS A 864 -1.05 23.27 -37.26
C HIS A 864 -1.13 22.89 -35.78
N LYS A 865 -1.03 23.87 -34.89
CA LYS A 865 -1.16 23.67 -33.44
C LYS A 865 -2.55 23.15 -33.06
N LEU A 866 -3.61 23.73 -33.62
CA LEU A 866 -4.99 23.32 -33.37
C LEU A 866 -5.31 21.96 -34.01
N LEU A 867 -4.89 21.72 -35.26
CA LEU A 867 -5.07 20.42 -35.92
C LEU A 867 -4.41 19.27 -35.14
N MET A 868 -3.19 19.48 -34.66
CA MET A 868 -2.47 18.51 -33.85
C MET A 868 -3.16 18.26 -32.50
N TYR A 869 -3.69 19.32 -31.88
CA TYR A 869 -4.48 19.23 -30.65
C TYR A 869 -5.77 18.42 -30.87
N LEU A 870 -6.48 18.65 -31.97
CA LEU A 870 -7.71 17.93 -32.31
C LEU A 870 -7.45 16.44 -32.57
N LEU A 871 -6.41 16.10 -33.33
CA LEU A 871 -6.03 14.70 -33.55
C LEU A 871 -5.60 14.01 -32.25
N LYS A 872 -4.81 14.69 -31.41
CA LYS A 872 -4.44 14.17 -30.08
C LYS A 872 -5.68 13.92 -29.21
N THR A 873 -6.65 14.82 -29.27
CA THR A 873 -7.92 14.69 -28.54
C THR A 873 -8.74 13.51 -29.06
N LEU A 874 -8.79 13.31 -30.38
CA LEU A 874 -9.47 12.19 -31.03
C LEU A 874 -8.87 10.83 -30.64
N LEU A 875 -7.55 10.76 -30.52
CA LEU A 875 -6.80 9.53 -30.24
C LEU A 875 -6.68 9.17 -28.76
N ALA A 876 -7.22 9.99 -27.86
CA ALA A 876 -7.07 9.78 -26.42
C ALA A 876 -7.75 8.49 -25.91
N LEU A 877 -8.79 8.01 -26.61
CA LEU A 877 -9.64 6.84 -26.32
C LEU A 877 -10.44 6.93 -25.01
N ARG A 878 -9.76 7.19 -23.89
CA ARG A 878 -10.35 7.36 -22.56
C ARG A 878 -10.63 8.82 -22.28
N TYR A 879 -11.87 9.13 -21.93
CA TYR A 879 -12.34 10.48 -21.59
C TYR A 879 -13.00 10.49 -20.23
N SER A 880 -12.57 11.40 -19.37
CA SER A 880 -13.04 11.47 -17.99
C SER A 880 -13.34 12.93 -17.59
N ASN A 881 -14.50 13.16 -16.98
CA ASN A 881 -14.89 14.44 -16.38
C ASN A 881 -15.31 14.23 -14.93
N ALA A 882 -14.53 14.76 -13.99
CA ALA A 882 -14.76 14.55 -12.55
C ALA A 882 -16.05 15.22 -12.05
N SER A 883 -16.50 16.30 -12.71
CA SER A 883 -17.68 17.06 -12.29
C SER A 883 -18.99 16.34 -12.63
N SER A 884 -19.03 15.58 -13.73
CA SER A 884 -20.20 14.81 -14.18
C SER A 884 -20.11 13.32 -13.85
N ASP A 885 -19.05 12.88 -13.18
CA ASP A 885 -18.71 11.48 -12.93
C ASP A 885 -18.69 10.58 -14.18
N GLU A 886 -18.42 11.15 -15.35
CA GLU A 886 -18.26 10.38 -16.60
C GLU A 886 -16.81 9.87 -16.76
N ASP A 887 -16.65 8.58 -17.08
CA ASP A 887 -15.36 7.96 -17.44
C ASP A 887 -15.57 6.83 -18.45
N PHE A 888 -15.39 7.12 -19.74
CA PHE A 888 -15.75 6.21 -20.82
C PHE A 888 -14.63 6.03 -21.84
N ILE A 889 -14.73 4.95 -22.60
CA ILE A 889 -13.95 4.70 -23.80
C ILE A 889 -14.80 5.06 -25.01
N LEU A 890 -14.26 5.88 -25.89
CA LEU A 890 -14.84 6.17 -27.21
C LEU A 890 -13.77 5.92 -28.27
N SER A 891 -13.97 4.86 -29.05
CA SER A 891 -13.07 4.47 -30.13
C SER A 891 -13.25 5.41 -31.33
N PRO A 892 -12.14 5.92 -31.92
CA PRO A 892 -12.20 6.63 -33.19
C PRO A 892 -12.13 5.65 -34.37
N VAL A 893 -12.16 4.34 -34.15
CA VAL A 893 -12.13 3.32 -35.21
C VAL A 893 -13.40 2.50 -35.13
N ALA A 894 -13.93 2.13 -36.30
CA ALA A 894 -15.07 1.23 -36.41
C ALA A 894 -14.60 -0.22 -36.50
N ASN A 895 -15.38 -1.13 -35.93
CA ASN A 895 -15.24 -2.57 -36.14
C ASN A 895 -15.63 -2.96 -37.58
N ASP A 896 -15.57 -4.26 -37.89
CA ASP A 896 -15.85 -4.77 -39.24
C ASP A 896 -17.32 -4.57 -39.68
N GLU A 897 -18.23 -4.33 -38.73
CA GLU A 897 -19.63 -3.96 -38.98
C GLU A 897 -19.85 -2.45 -39.16
N GLY A 898 -18.80 -1.64 -39.01
CA GLY A 898 -18.89 -0.18 -39.11
C GLY A 898 -19.35 0.52 -37.83
N VAL A 899 -19.34 -0.17 -36.68
CA VAL A 899 -19.75 0.36 -35.37
C VAL A 899 -18.53 0.86 -34.59
N PHE A 900 -18.64 2.05 -34.01
CA PHE A 900 -17.62 2.62 -33.13
C PHE A 900 -17.90 2.24 -31.68
N PHE A 901 -16.93 1.65 -31.00
CA PHE A 901 -17.12 1.30 -29.59
C PHE A 901 -17.28 2.55 -28.72
N ASN A 902 -18.33 2.57 -27.89
CA ASN A 902 -18.58 3.59 -26.90
C ASN A 902 -19.07 2.94 -25.61
N SER A 903 -18.24 2.95 -24.56
CA SER A 903 -18.58 2.27 -23.31
C SER A 903 -19.79 2.89 -22.60
N ALA A 904 -20.13 4.15 -22.88
CA ALA A 904 -21.34 4.77 -22.34
C ALA A 904 -22.65 4.19 -22.92
N LEU A 905 -22.55 3.42 -24.00
CA LEU A 905 -23.66 2.70 -24.65
C LEU A 905 -23.51 1.18 -24.55
N ALA A 906 -22.46 0.69 -23.89
CA ALA A 906 -22.17 -0.73 -23.76
C ALA A 906 -23.14 -1.43 -22.81
N ASP A 907 -23.52 -2.66 -23.15
CA ASP A 907 -24.27 -3.55 -22.26
C ASP A 907 -23.34 -4.35 -21.33
N ASP A 908 -23.87 -5.35 -20.62
CA ASP A 908 -23.10 -6.16 -19.67
C ASP A 908 -22.07 -7.09 -20.34
N THR A 909 -22.16 -7.31 -21.66
CA THR A 909 -21.24 -8.17 -22.43
C THR A 909 -19.97 -7.45 -22.88
N GLN A 910 -19.99 -6.12 -22.84
CA GLN A 910 -18.89 -5.25 -23.22
C GLN A 910 -18.41 -4.40 -22.01
N PRO A 911 -17.17 -3.88 -22.01
CA PRO A 911 -16.70 -3.03 -20.92
C PRO A 911 -17.53 -1.75 -20.77
N GLN A 912 -18.16 -1.53 -19.62
CA GLN A 912 -19.11 -0.42 -19.40
C GLN A 912 -18.44 0.95 -19.12
N ASN A 913 -17.15 0.96 -18.81
CA ASN A 913 -16.38 2.17 -18.53
C ASN A 913 -14.89 1.90 -18.72
N ALA A 914 -14.06 2.93 -18.57
CA ALA A 914 -12.63 2.82 -18.83
C ALA A 914 -11.84 1.97 -17.80
N ASP A 915 -12.33 1.84 -16.57
CA ASP A 915 -11.74 0.95 -15.56
C ASP A 915 -12.19 -0.50 -15.77
N ALA A 916 -13.45 -0.72 -16.19
CA ALA A 916 -13.93 -2.02 -16.66
C ALA A 916 -13.11 -2.52 -17.86
N ASN A 917 -12.77 -1.61 -18.78
CA ASN A 917 -11.93 -1.90 -19.93
C ASN A 917 -10.52 -2.32 -19.52
N GLY A 918 -9.95 -1.65 -18.50
CA GLY A 918 -8.68 -2.03 -17.89
C GLY A 918 -8.71 -3.43 -17.30
N ALA A 919 -9.72 -3.73 -16.46
CA ALA A 919 -9.89 -5.04 -15.83
C ALA A 919 -10.13 -6.15 -16.85
N TYR A 920 -10.91 -5.87 -17.89
CA TYR A 920 -11.15 -6.77 -19.01
C TYR A 920 -9.85 -7.13 -19.73
N HIS A 921 -9.05 -6.15 -20.16
CA HIS A 921 -7.79 -6.44 -20.86
C HIS A 921 -6.71 -7.05 -19.96
N ILE A 922 -6.72 -6.78 -18.65
CA ILE A 922 -5.90 -7.53 -17.69
C ILE A 922 -6.31 -9.01 -17.70
N ALA A 923 -7.61 -9.30 -17.69
CA ALA A 923 -8.11 -10.66 -17.80
C ALA A 923 -7.73 -11.32 -19.14
N LEU A 924 -7.80 -10.59 -20.26
CA LEU A 924 -7.37 -11.09 -21.58
C LEU A 924 -5.89 -11.43 -21.65
N LYS A 925 -5.02 -10.64 -21.00
CA LYS A 925 -3.60 -11.03 -20.85
C LYS A 925 -3.45 -12.30 -20.02
N GLY A 926 -4.33 -12.49 -19.03
CA GLY A 926 -4.47 -13.75 -18.31
C GLY A 926 -4.85 -14.92 -19.19
N LEU A 927 -5.78 -14.71 -20.12
CA LEU A 927 -6.19 -15.73 -21.09
C LEU A 927 -5.01 -16.14 -21.98
N TRP A 928 -4.22 -15.17 -22.47
CA TRP A 928 -2.97 -15.45 -23.17
C TRP A 928 -1.99 -16.26 -22.30
N VAL A 929 -1.86 -15.97 -21.00
CA VAL A 929 -1.03 -16.76 -20.09
C VAL A 929 -1.51 -18.21 -20.00
N LEU A 930 -2.83 -18.43 -19.91
CA LEU A 930 -3.40 -19.78 -19.90
C LEU A 930 -3.08 -20.54 -21.19
N GLU A 931 -3.17 -19.89 -22.35
CA GLU A 931 -2.78 -20.48 -23.64
C GLU A 931 -1.30 -20.88 -23.66
N GLN A 932 -0.41 -20.03 -23.13
CA GLN A 932 1.02 -20.35 -23.04
C GLN A 932 1.28 -21.55 -22.12
N ILE A 933 0.54 -21.67 -21.01
CA ILE A 933 0.64 -22.82 -20.10
C ILE A 933 0.15 -24.10 -20.79
N LYS A 934 -1.02 -24.05 -21.44
CA LYS A 934 -1.61 -25.20 -22.15
C LYS A 934 -0.73 -25.72 -23.27
N ASN A 935 -0.08 -24.83 -24.02
CA ASN A 935 0.75 -25.17 -25.16
C ASN A 935 2.23 -25.46 -24.82
N SER A 936 2.62 -25.46 -23.54
CA SER A 936 4.03 -25.61 -23.15
C SER A 936 4.40 -27.04 -22.76
N ASP A 937 5.48 -27.56 -23.37
CA ASP A 937 6.08 -28.84 -22.98
C ASP A 937 6.91 -28.75 -21.68
N ASP A 938 7.49 -27.59 -21.36
CA ASP A 938 8.27 -27.36 -20.13
C ASP A 938 7.67 -26.22 -19.30
N LEU A 939 6.83 -26.62 -18.34
CA LEU A 939 6.16 -25.72 -17.40
C LEU A 939 7.10 -24.86 -16.54
N ASN A 940 8.40 -25.16 -16.48
CA ASN A 940 9.36 -24.33 -15.75
C ASN A 940 9.84 -23.11 -16.55
N LYS A 941 9.61 -23.08 -17.87
CA LYS A 941 10.11 -22.05 -18.79
C LYS A 941 9.00 -21.26 -19.46
N VAL A 942 7.75 -21.41 -19.02
CA VAL A 942 6.61 -20.67 -19.58
C VAL A 942 6.84 -19.17 -19.46
N LYS A 943 6.70 -18.45 -20.57
CA LYS A 943 6.78 -17.00 -20.60
C LYS A 943 5.46 -16.40 -20.09
N LEU A 944 5.44 -15.99 -18.82
CA LEU A 944 4.26 -15.40 -18.17
C LEU A 944 4.12 -13.88 -18.40
N ALA A 945 5.06 -13.26 -19.10
CA ALA A 945 5.05 -11.82 -19.39
C ALA A 945 4.93 -11.59 -20.90
N ILE A 946 3.73 -11.19 -21.34
CA ILE A 946 3.47 -10.80 -22.72
C ILE A 946 4.22 -9.50 -23.06
N ASP A 947 4.93 -9.47 -24.19
CA ASP A 947 5.51 -8.23 -24.71
C ASP A 947 4.48 -7.42 -25.50
N ASN A 948 4.80 -6.14 -25.73
CA ASN A 948 3.86 -5.19 -26.30
C ASN A 948 3.38 -5.57 -27.71
N GLN A 949 4.26 -6.10 -28.56
CA GLN A 949 3.89 -6.49 -29.93
C GLN A 949 2.98 -7.72 -29.93
N THR A 950 3.32 -8.72 -29.13
CA THR A 950 2.49 -9.92 -28.95
C THR A 950 1.12 -9.56 -28.38
N TRP A 951 1.05 -8.60 -27.46
CA TRP A 951 -0.22 -8.10 -26.91
C TRP A 951 -1.11 -7.46 -27.97
N LEU A 952 -0.58 -6.56 -28.80
CA LEU A 952 -1.37 -5.95 -29.87
C LEU A 952 -1.88 -7.00 -30.84
N ASN A 953 -1.02 -7.92 -31.26
CA ASN A 953 -1.42 -8.98 -32.17
C ASN A 953 -2.50 -9.90 -31.57
N PHE A 954 -2.38 -10.23 -30.28
CA PHE A 954 -3.39 -11.03 -29.58
C PHE A 954 -4.73 -10.30 -29.47
N ALA A 955 -4.73 -9.03 -29.04
CA ALA A 955 -5.94 -8.25 -28.84
C ALA A 955 -6.67 -7.89 -30.15
N GLN A 956 -5.96 -7.88 -31.28
CA GLN A 956 -6.52 -7.48 -32.58
C GLN A 956 -7.00 -8.66 -33.45
N ASN A 957 -6.61 -9.89 -33.14
CA ASN A 957 -6.97 -11.09 -33.93
C ASN A 957 -7.79 -12.11 -33.12
N ARG A 958 -8.26 -11.72 -31.95
CA ARG A 958 -9.26 -12.47 -31.19
C ARG A 958 -10.63 -12.01 -31.66
#